data_AF-A0A7C9LK79-F1
#
_entry.id   AF-A0A7C9LK79-F1
#
_cell.length_a   1.000
_cell.length_b   1.000
_cell.length_c   1.000
_cell.angle_alpha   90.00
_cell.angle_beta   90.00
_cell.angle_gamma   90.00
#
_symmetry.space_group_name_H-M   'P 1'
#
loop_
_entity.id
_entity.type
_entity.pdbx_description
1 polymer ?
#
loop_
_entity_poly.entity_id
_entity_poly.type
_entity_poly.pdbx_seq_one_letter_code
_entity_poly.pdbx_strand_id
1 'polypeptide(L)'
;MLSFELPAFEIAGVTVFRDHAVASQFYYAAPHPALARSGGRAMFDLMAYSVDLRHSVLAGTTIPDELGAGFLTMGSECLLSAAQLSALRGELAGRAGLPQEQVSLAGIPYHKGSVRVIALDQMTTPADSTTDPASASPTKGRPTFVERLLGSGQPALLGDLRSIFSLSLSQEGVAFLKGLYEDRAAPVGVVYDLKFYGLRPAVEAVVHANLSRVFEHFGGSLGVGYAWAKAEVKAGIDHLVETGDIQIELTSQAVGDEAQRSKELALSLFRDRIVQEMFRPVPQTTLPLPTGLPGGLGSAGTTTGVNLTLDLKRSYEDKQVTYSFRERAPEERTHAPQSFLKVLLSPAELAQHIHQISLDDPFFELLDVLVTGPTREEMQTLGLRQIAVRLRYGEPGAQPPPDTAELIFRPESTGDKTFAVKRRGRRSLTYHAALTYEFMPQSGTDGDALRYDLPERVGTGRSLLLNPYADFGVLNVEVEAGRLPPDTQEVDVHLTYPASADRASAFQADQHVRLTPGPDAAPRRWQVRTQDTGLQPYGVQATFAFTDGGTYTTPLQARQDPLLRLDSPFTAQRQLLIKPVLASDQITQITVELDYHDEAGNYRRTRLVELHPPFASVTQSWPVLSPDRQTVRTRVTVHESGLLTEGDWEATDEPSLIVGSAAHRVGRVDIRLIGPALADVGLDALQIKVQLLPAAGPPTDDPQSVLLQGADTQATVSLNLAPGQPLHYRFQTTAFKSDGSTREAAWKDMTASPLILSTRTL
;
A
#
# COMPACT_ATOMS: atom_id res chain seq x y z
N MET A 1 -2.59 -0.91 13.04
CA MET A 1 -1.11 -0.79 13.24
C MET A 1 -0.73 0.46 14.05
N LEU A 2 0.42 0.46 14.75
CA LEU A 2 0.93 1.65 15.46
C LEU A 2 1.46 2.71 14.48
N SER A 3 1.39 3.99 14.85
CA SER A 3 1.81 5.14 14.06
C SER A 3 3.08 5.79 14.62
N PHE A 4 4.01 6.13 13.73
CA PHE A 4 5.20 6.94 14.03
C PHE A 4 4.97 8.45 13.86
N GLU A 5 3.73 8.89 13.65
CA GLU A 5 3.40 10.32 13.60
C GLU A 5 3.68 11.01 14.95
N LEU A 6 4.37 12.14 14.88
CA LEU A 6 4.73 12.94 16.05
C LEU A 6 3.53 13.74 16.59
N PRO A 7 3.50 14.04 17.89
CA PRO A 7 4.50 13.67 18.90
C PRO A 7 4.25 12.27 19.48
N ALA A 8 5.31 11.45 19.54
CA ALA A 8 5.32 10.29 20.44
C ALA A 8 5.32 10.81 21.88
N PHE A 9 4.52 10.20 22.75
CA PHE A 9 4.46 10.61 24.14
C PHE A 9 5.55 9.92 24.93
N GLU A 10 6.43 10.69 25.55
CA GLU A 10 7.32 10.17 26.58
C GLU A 10 6.69 10.47 27.96
N ILE A 11 6.37 9.40 28.68
CA ILE A 11 5.72 9.47 29.99
C ILE A 11 6.43 8.48 30.92
N ALA A 12 6.99 8.99 32.02
CA ALA A 12 7.71 8.20 33.02
C ALA A 12 8.83 7.30 32.44
N GLY A 13 9.52 7.77 31.39
CA GLY A 13 10.59 7.02 30.71
C GLY A 13 10.11 5.90 29.77
N VAL A 14 8.80 5.85 29.48
CA VAL A 14 8.19 4.93 28.52
C VAL A 14 7.70 5.70 27.31
N THR A 15 8.12 5.26 26.12
CA THR A 15 7.64 5.81 24.85
C THR A 15 6.28 5.22 24.49
N VAL A 16 5.32 6.07 24.17
CA VAL A 16 3.96 5.68 23.76
C VAL A 16 3.65 6.23 22.38
N PHE A 17 3.20 5.35 21.51
CA PHE A 17 2.74 5.62 20.15
C PHE A 17 1.21 5.56 20.08
N ARG A 18 0.64 6.23 19.07
CA ARG A 18 -0.81 6.19 18.79
C ARG A 18 -1.11 5.08 17.77
N ASP A 19 -2.33 4.57 17.75
CA ASP A 19 -2.82 3.80 16.61
C ASP A 19 -3.11 4.75 15.42
N HIS A 20 -2.82 4.29 14.21
CA HIS A 20 -3.03 5.09 13.00
C HIS A 20 -4.51 5.24 12.60
N ALA A 21 -5.37 4.30 13.00
CA ALA A 21 -6.79 4.24 12.63
C ALA A 21 -7.70 4.52 13.83
N VAL A 22 -7.32 4.05 15.03
CA VAL A 22 -8.16 4.16 16.23
C VAL A 22 -7.61 5.23 17.18
N ALA A 23 -8.22 6.42 17.18
CA ALA A 23 -7.74 7.57 17.96
C ALA A 23 -7.64 7.32 19.48
N SER A 24 -8.40 6.37 20.01
CA SER A 24 -8.42 6.01 21.43
C SER A 24 -7.46 4.88 21.81
N GLN A 25 -6.77 4.28 20.84
CA GLN A 25 -5.83 3.18 21.04
C GLN A 25 -4.39 3.69 21.04
N PHE A 26 -3.62 3.26 22.05
CA PHE A 26 -2.21 3.62 22.22
C PHE A 26 -1.36 2.36 22.43
N TYR A 27 -0.10 2.44 22.04
CA TYR A 27 0.90 1.38 22.16
C TYR A 27 2.10 1.84 22.97
N TYR A 28 2.44 1.17 24.06
CA TYR A 28 3.63 1.50 24.86
C TYR A 28 4.80 0.59 24.51
N ALA A 29 5.99 1.18 24.43
CA ALA A 29 7.25 0.44 24.28
C ALA A 29 7.56 -0.34 25.55
N ALA A 30 8.26 -1.46 25.39
CA ALA A 30 8.70 -2.27 26.51
C ALA A 30 9.51 -1.44 27.52
N PRO A 31 9.23 -1.51 28.83
CA PRO A 31 10.05 -0.83 29.82
C PRO A 31 11.44 -1.46 29.92
N HIS A 32 12.32 -0.85 30.72
CA HIS A 32 13.59 -1.48 31.08
C HIS A 32 13.36 -2.88 31.67
N PRO A 33 14.20 -3.88 31.32
CA PRO A 33 14.03 -5.23 31.82
C PRO A 33 14.08 -5.28 33.35
N ALA A 34 13.10 -5.96 33.91
CA ALA A 34 13.02 -6.30 35.33
C ALA A 34 13.22 -7.80 35.53
N LEU A 35 13.37 -8.21 36.79
CA LEU A 35 13.38 -9.62 37.14
C LEU A 35 11.98 -10.20 37.03
N ALA A 36 11.86 -11.30 36.30
CA ALA A 36 10.60 -12.00 36.17
C ALA A 36 10.10 -12.47 37.54
N ARG A 37 8.79 -12.49 37.73
CA ARG A 37 8.19 -12.99 38.97
C ARG A 37 7.36 -14.25 38.73
N SER A 38 7.54 -15.22 39.63
CA SER A 38 6.78 -16.47 39.67
C SER A 38 6.21 -16.67 41.07
N GLY A 39 4.89 -16.89 41.18
CA GLY A 39 4.22 -17.07 42.48
C GLY A 39 4.44 -15.90 43.48
N GLY A 40 4.70 -14.68 42.98
CA GLY A 40 5.00 -13.50 43.78
C GLY A 40 6.46 -13.33 44.21
N ARG A 41 7.35 -14.31 43.93
CA ARG A 41 8.79 -14.23 44.20
C ARG A 41 9.57 -13.83 42.94
N ALA A 42 10.68 -13.13 43.11
CA ALA A 42 11.58 -12.83 42.01
C ALA A 42 12.27 -14.12 41.54
N MET A 43 12.30 -14.34 40.23
CA MET A 43 12.98 -15.46 39.59
C MET A 43 14.47 -15.15 39.50
N PHE A 44 15.15 -15.23 40.63
CA PHE A 44 16.59 -15.09 40.73
C PHE A 44 17.04 -16.00 41.86
N ASP A 45 17.84 -17.02 41.58
CA ASP A 45 18.40 -17.87 42.63
C ASP A 45 19.84 -18.23 42.26
N LEU A 46 20.76 -17.86 43.14
CA LEU A 46 22.17 -18.21 43.06
C LEU A 46 22.45 -19.33 44.05
N MET A 47 22.80 -20.49 43.53
CA MET A 47 23.11 -21.69 44.30
C MET A 47 24.63 -21.86 44.34
N ALA A 48 25.21 -21.63 45.51
CA ALA A 48 26.64 -21.82 45.76
C ALA A 48 26.86 -23.14 46.48
N TYR A 49 27.66 -24.04 45.89
CA TYR A 49 27.93 -25.34 46.49
C TYR A 49 29.05 -25.22 47.53
N SER A 50 28.93 -25.95 48.64
CA SER A 50 29.99 -25.99 49.67
C SER A 50 31.30 -26.52 49.09
N VAL A 51 32.40 -25.82 49.40
CA VAL A 51 33.71 -25.84 48.71
C VAL A 51 34.47 -27.18 48.73
N ASP A 52 34.09 -28.12 49.59
CA ASP A 52 34.82 -29.39 49.72
C ASP A 52 34.42 -30.40 48.64
N LEU A 53 35.19 -30.36 47.55
CA LEU A 53 35.36 -31.39 46.52
C LEU A 53 34.22 -31.49 45.48
N ARG A 54 34.50 -30.99 44.27
CA ARG A 54 33.92 -31.54 43.03
C ARG A 54 34.27 -33.04 43.01
N HIS A 55 33.36 -33.91 43.45
CA HIS A 55 33.53 -35.36 43.66
C HIS A 55 34.19 -35.80 44.98
N SER A 56 33.52 -35.58 46.11
CA SER A 56 33.88 -36.31 47.34
C SER A 56 33.53 -37.81 47.20
N VAL A 57 34.56 -38.65 47.07
CA VAL A 57 34.46 -40.13 47.08
C VAL A 57 33.88 -40.64 48.42
N LEU A 58 33.91 -39.82 49.46
CA LEU A 58 33.47 -40.14 50.82
C LEU A 58 31.97 -39.88 51.05
N ALA A 59 31.34 -38.93 50.34
CA ALA A 59 29.93 -38.60 50.49
C ALA A 59 29.00 -39.34 49.50
N GLY A 60 29.55 -39.86 48.39
CA GLY A 60 28.80 -40.65 47.41
C GLY A 60 27.90 -39.83 46.46
N THR A 61 27.71 -38.53 46.69
CA THR A 61 26.95 -37.63 45.80
C THR A 61 27.80 -37.15 44.62
N THR A 62 27.37 -37.52 43.40
CA THR A 62 27.98 -37.03 42.14
C THR A 62 27.19 -35.84 41.63
N ILE A 63 27.82 -34.65 41.62
CA ILE A 63 27.26 -33.45 41.00
C ILE A 63 27.23 -33.67 39.48
N PRO A 64 26.08 -33.49 38.80
CA PRO A 64 26.02 -33.46 37.34
C PRO A 64 26.97 -32.42 36.76
N ASP A 65 27.67 -32.76 35.68
CA ASP A 65 28.54 -31.81 34.97
C ASP A 65 27.74 -30.57 34.50
N GLU A 66 26.44 -30.72 34.24
CA GLU A 66 25.57 -29.62 33.83
C GLU A 66 25.32 -28.56 34.93
N LEU A 67 25.59 -28.86 36.21
CA LEU A 67 25.37 -27.95 37.35
C LEU A 67 26.61 -27.14 37.75
N GLY A 68 27.80 -27.46 37.25
CA GLY A 68 29.05 -26.76 37.58
C GLY A 68 29.39 -26.77 39.07
N ALA A 69 30.14 -25.76 39.54
CA ALA A 69 30.41 -25.51 40.97
C ALA A 69 29.44 -24.53 41.64
N GLY A 70 28.55 -23.93 40.84
CA GLY A 70 27.37 -23.22 41.31
C GLY A 70 26.43 -22.98 40.14
N PHE A 71 25.18 -22.71 40.45
CA PHE A 71 24.13 -22.58 39.45
C PHE A 71 23.33 -21.31 39.69
N LEU A 72 23.19 -20.48 38.66
CA LEU A 72 22.41 -19.26 38.71
C LEU A 72 21.23 -19.39 37.75
N THR A 73 20.02 -19.30 38.29
CA THR A 73 18.80 -19.15 37.48
C THR A 73 18.29 -17.74 37.58
N MET A 74 17.98 -17.14 36.44
CA MET A 74 17.36 -15.82 36.40
C MET A 74 16.29 -15.74 35.30
N GLY A 75 15.16 -15.13 35.62
CA GLY A 75 14.16 -14.72 34.66
C GLY A 75 14.20 -13.20 34.46
N SER A 76 14.04 -12.76 33.22
CA SER A 76 13.87 -11.34 32.89
C SER A 76 12.53 -11.15 32.20
N GLU A 77 11.84 -10.07 32.52
CA GLU A 77 10.59 -9.65 31.88
C GLU A 77 10.61 -8.13 31.65
N CYS A 78 9.87 -7.66 30.66
CA CYS A 78 9.68 -6.24 30.35
C CYS A 78 8.20 -5.89 30.50
N LEU A 79 7.71 -5.83 31.75
CA LEU A 79 6.31 -5.57 32.06
C LEU A 79 6.15 -4.32 32.93
N LEU A 80 5.11 -3.52 32.64
CA LEU A 80 4.69 -2.42 33.50
C LEU A 80 3.73 -2.93 34.58
N SER A 81 3.91 -2.50 35.82
CA SER A 81 2.96 -2.83 36.90
C SER A 81 1.58 -2.20 36.64
N ALA A 82 0.52 -2.79 37.20
CA ALA A 82 -0.84 -2.27 37.07
C ALA A 82 -0.97 -0.79 37.55
N ALA A 83 -0.21 -0.41 38.57
CA ALA A 83 -0.14 0.97 39.05
C ALA A 83 0.51 1.90 38.01
N GLN A 84 1.62 1.48 37.40
CA GLN A 84 2.28 2.24 36.32
C GLN A 84 1.39 2.35 35.07
N LEU A 85 0.71 1.27 34.66
CA LEU A 85 -0.23 1.31 33.54
C LEU A 85 -1.42 2.26 33.82
N SER A 86 -1.95 2.25 35.04
CA SER A 86 -3.03 3.16 35.43
C SER A 86 -2.57 4.63 35.44
N ALA A 87 -1.36 4.89 35.94
CA ALA A 87 -0.78 6.24 35.93
C ALA A 87 -0.52 6.73 34.49
N LEU A 88 0.07 5.86 33.65
CA LEU A 88 0.33 6.11 32.24
C LEU A 88 -0.96 6.41 31.49
N ARG A 89 -2.03 5.62 31.72
CA ARG A 89 -3.36 5.86 31.12
C ARG A 89 -3.95 7.19 31.56
N GLY A 90 -3.85 7.56 32.84
CA GLY A 90 -4.35 8.83 33.36
C GLY A 90 -3.65 10.03 32.74
N GLU A 91 -2.32 9.97 32.62
CA GLU A 91 -1.53 11.03 31.99
C GLU A 91 -1.77 11.12 30.48
N LEU A 92 -1.89 9.98 29.79
CA LEU A 92 -2.27 9.92 28.38
C LEU A 92 -3.65 10.52 28.13
N ALA A 93 -4.64 10.18 28.96
CA ALA A 93 -5.99 10.74 28.87
C ALA A 93 -5.97 12.27 28.98
N GLY A 94 -5.20 12.80 29.95
CA GLY A 94 -5.00 14.24 30.12
C GLY A 94 -4.33 14.92 28.92
N ARG A 95 -3.28 14.31 28.35
CA ARG A 95 -2.56 14.87 27.20
C ARG A 95 -3.30 14.70 25.86
N ALA A 96 -4.11 13.66 25.71
CA ALA A 96 -4.88 13.38 24.50
C ALA A 96 -6.26 14.04 24.49
N GLY A 97 -6.71 14.60 25.63
CA GLY A 97 -8.04 15.19 25.77
C GLY A 97 -9.18 14.17 25.69
N LEU A 98 -8.88 12.89 26.01
CA LEU A 98 -9.84 11.78 25.96
C LEU A 98 -10.25 11.36 27.37
N PRO A 99 -11.49 10.90 27.60
CA PRO A 99 -11.88 10.27 28.85
C PRO A 99 -11.02 9.03 29.13
N GLN A 100 -10.54 8.87 30.36
CA GLN A 100 -9.65 7.76 30.74
C GLN A 100 -10.24 6.37 30.43
N GLU A 101 -11.56 6.22 30.47
CA GLU A 101 -12.28 4.98 30.16
C GLU A 101 -12.26 4.62 28.67
N GLN A 102 -12.07 5.60 27.80
CA GLN A 102 -12.01 5.38 26.35
C GLN A 102 -10.60 5.06 25.87
N VAL A 103 -9.57 5.41 26.67
CA VAL A 103 -8.16 5.17 26.34
C VAL A 103 -7.81 3.70 26.51
N SER A 104 -7.65 3.02 25.38
CA SER A 104 -7.11 1.66 25.32
C SER A 104 -5.59 1.71 25.19
N LEU A 105 -4.90 0.90 25.98
CA LEU A 105 -3.44 0.87 26.04
C LEU A 105 -2.98 -0.58 25.91
N ALA A 106 -2.17 -0.86 24.90
CA ALA A 106 -1.58 -2.18 24.63
C ALA A 106 -0.06 -2.09 24.51
N GLY A 107 0.65 -3.20 24.72
CA GLY A 107 2.08 -3.27 24.41
C GLY A 107 2.33 -3.22 22.90
N ILE A 108 3.49 -2.74 22.47
CA ILE A 108 3.91 -2.84 21.06
C ILE A 108 3.96 -4.32 20.65
N PRO A 109 3.30 -4.72 19.54
CA PRO A 109 3.41 -6.08 19.02
C PRO A 109 4.77 -6.24 18.32
N TYR A 110 5.72 -6.86 19.01
CA TYR A 110 7.03 -7.20 18.45
C TYR A 110 6.91 -8.45 17.57
N HIS A 111 7.46 -8.41 16.37
CA HIS A 111 7.40 -9.55 15.44
C HIS A 111 8.71 -10.35 15.38
N LYS A 112 9.82 -9.75 15.82
CA LYS A 112 11.12 -10.42 15.95
C LYS A 112 11.83 -9.88 17.18
N GLY A 113 12.55 -10.74 17.88
CA GLY A 113 13.31 -10.33 19.04
C GLY A 113 14.40 -11.32 19.41
N SER A 114 15.49 -10.80 19.96
CA SER A 114 16.52 -11.62 20.60
C SER A 114 16.86 -11.05 21.98
N VAL A 115 17.25 -11.91 22.90
CA VAL A 115 17.72 -11.50 24.22
C VAL A 115 19.11 -12.02 24.45
N ARG A 116 19.97 -11.15 24.96
CA ARG A 116 21.33 -11.48 25.32
C ARG A 116 21.57 -11.25 26.79
N VAL A 117 22.15 -12.24 27.44
CA VAL A 117 22.70 -12.09 28.79
C VAL A 117 24.20 -11.85 28.67
N ILE A 118 24.66 -10.80 29.32
CA ILE A 118 26.06 -10.50 29.51
C ILE A 118 26.38 -10.90 30.94
N ALA A 119 27.18 -11.95 31.12
CA ALA A 119 27.58 -12.44 32.43
C ALA A 119 29.10 -12.67 32.44
N LEU A 120 29.81 -11.84 33.21
CA LEU A 120 31.25 -12.00 33.47
C LEU A 120 32.11 -12.03 32.20
N ASP A 121 32.56 -13.22 31.79
CA ASP A 121 33.46 -13.50 30.67
C ASP A 121 32.74 -14.06 29.43
N GLN A 122 31.43 -14.27 29.48
CA GLN A 122 30.62 -14.89 28.42
C GLN A 122 29.43 -14.02 28.01
N MET A 123 29.08 -14.09 26.72
CA MET A 123 27.89 -13.46 26.13
C MET A 123 27.11 -14.50 25.34
N THR A 124 25.80 -14.62 25.55
CA THR A 124 24.95 -15.49 24.71
C THR A 124 24.97 -15.03 23.26
N THR A 125 25.09 -15.96 22.31
CA THR A 125 24.80 -15.72 20.90
C THR A 125 23.31 -15.94 20.59
N PRO A 126 22.68 -15.13 19.72
CA PRO A 126 21.30 -15.38 19.28
C PRO A 126 21.18 -16.72 18.52
N ALA A 127 20.00 -17.34 18.57
CA ALA A 127 19.74 -18.66 17.98
C ALA A 127 20.02 -18.79 16.45
N ASP A 128 20.08 -17.66 15.72
CA ASP A 128 20.31 -17.59 14.27
C ASP A 128 21.79 -17.58 13.85
N SER A 129 22.75 -17.56 14.78
CA SER A 129 24.18 -17.57 14.41
C SER A 129 24.70 -19.00 14.27
N THR A 130 25.02 -19.43 13.04
CA THR A 130 25.71 -20.70 12.73
C THR A 130 27.17 -20.72 13.18
N THR A 131 27.63 -19.71 13.93
CA THR A 131 28.95 -19.70 14.53
C THR A 131 28.94 -20.50 15.82
N ASP A 132 29.62 -21.63 15.77
CA ASP A 132 29.96 -22.52 16.87
C ASP A 132 30.37 -21.70 18.13
N PRO A 133 29.72 -21.90 19.30
CA PRO A 133 30.06 -21.19 20.55
C PRO A 133 31.51 -21.41 21.04
N ALA A 134 32.28 -22.26 20.36
CA ALA A 134 33.66 -22.59 20.68
C ALA A 134 34.73 -21.66 20.07
N SER A 135 34.38 -20.60 19.33
CA SER A 135 35.38 -19.86 18.54
C SER A 135 36.12 -18.73 19.28
N ALA A 136 35.72 -18.36 20.49
CA ALA A 136 36.57 -17.56 21.38
C ALA A 136 37.42 -18.51 22.23
N SER A 137 38.52 -19.01 21.67
CA SER A 137 39.53 -19.69 22.49
C SER A 137 39.92 -18.77 23.66
N PRO A 138 39.85 -19.25 24.93
CA PRO A 138 40.23 -18.44 26.08
C PRO A 138 41.65 -17.91 25.86
N THR A 139 41.83 -16.60 25.99
CA THR A 139 43.16 -16.00 25.95
C THR A 139 43.96 -16.64 27.08
N LYS A 140 45.01 -17.38 26.72
CA LYS A 140 45.82 -18.21 27.62
C LYS A 140 46.20 -17.41 28.88
N GLY A 141 45.64 -17.79 30.04
CA GLY A 141 45.96 -17.17 31.34
C GLY A 141 44.85 -16.37 32.04
N ARG A 142 43.61 -16.30 31.51
CA ARG A 142 42.45 -15.76 32.25
C ARG A 142 41.58 -16.88 32.83
N PRO A 143 41.09 -16.79 34.09
CA PRO A 143 40.15 -17.75 34.65
C PRO A 143 38.80 -17.68 33.93
N THR A 144 38.21 -18.85 33.65
CA THR A 144 36.86 -18.97 33.08
C THR A 144 35.85 -18.97 34.23
N PHE A 145 34.89 -18.03 34.21
CA PHE A 145 33.95 -17.85 35.31
C PHE A 145 32.60 -18.53 35.04
N VAL A 146 32.13 -18.52 33.79
CA VAL A 146 30.92 -19.22 33.36
C VAL A 146 31.29 -20.46 32.55
N GLU A 147 30.89 -21.64 33.04
CA GLU A 147 31.16 -22.93 32.39
C GLU A 147 30.12 -23.23 31.30
N ARG A 148 28.86 -22.86 31.52
CA ARG A 148 27.76 -23.08 30.56
C ARG A 148 26.67 -22.03 30.73
N LEU A 149 26.15 -21.52 29.63
CA LEU A 149 25.05 -20.54 29.59
C LEU A 149 23.90 -21.15 28.79
N LEU A 150 22.77 -21.38 29.44
CA LEU A 150 21.57 -22.00 28.89
C LEU A 150 20.42 -20.99 28.96
N GLY A 151 19.71 -20.76 27.86
CA GLY A 151 18.56 -19.86 27.86
C GLY A 151 17.94 -19.71 26.49
N SER A 152 16.71 -19.21 26.44
CA SER A 152 16.02 -18.93 25.18
C SER A 152 16.62 -17.66 24.56
N GLY A 153 17.31 -17.79 23.42
CA GLY A 153 17.83 -16.63 22.68
C GLY A 153 16.73 -15.73 22.09
N GLN A 154 15.48 -16.19 22.11
CA GLN A 154 14.27 -15.45 21.72
C GLN A 154 13.34 -15.27 22.93
N PRO A 155 12.84 -14.05 23.19
CA PRO A 155 11.86 -13.78 24.25
C PRO A 155 10.44 -14.23 23.84
N ALA A 156 9.53 -14.34 24.81
CA ALA A 156 8.09 -14.47 24.54
C ALA A 156 7.56 -13.16 23.90
N LEU A 157 7.49 -13.09 22.57
CA LEU A 157 7.29 -11.85 21.82
C LEU A 157 5.94 -11.15 22.08
N LEU A 158 4.99 -11.83 22.70
CA LEU A 158 3.74 -11.25 23.20
C LEU A 158 3.62 -11.29 24.72
N GLY A 159 3.09 -10.20 25.27
CA GLY A 159 2.90 -10.04 26.70
C GLY A 159 4.11 -9.41 27.36
N ASP A 160 4.75 -10.15 28.28
CA ASP A 160 5.77 -9.66 29.20
C ASP A 160 7.21 -9.80 28.69
N LEU A 161 7.41 -10.25 27.45
CA LEU A 161 8.75 -10.45 26.84
C LEU A 161 9.65 -11.36 27.67
N ARG A 162 9.04 -12.27 28.44
CA ARG A 162 9.75 -13.09 29.40
C ARG A 162 10.82 -13.96 28.73
N SER A 163 11.99 -14.00 29.38
CA SER A 163 13.14 -14.82 28.99
C SER A 163 13.75 -15.44 30.24
N ILE A 164 14.14 -16.71 30.16
CA ILE A 164 14.72 -17.43 31.30
C ILE A 164 16.11 -17.92 30.93
N PHE A 165 17.04 -17.70 31.85
CA PHE A 165 18.45 -18.03 31.72
C PHE A 165 18.91 -18.87 32.90
N SER A 166 19.81 -19.79 32.63
CA SER A 166 20.43 -20.71 33.58
C SER A 166 21.93 -20.75 33.29
N LEU A 167 22.75 -20.42 34.28
CA LEU A 167 24.20 -20.35 34.17
C LEU A 167 24.82 -21.38 35.10
N SER A 168 25.68 -22.22 34.55
CA SER A 168 26.58 -23.09 35.31
C SER A 168 27.90 -22.34 35.51
N LEU A 169 28.29 -22.14 36.76
CA LEU A 169 29.41 -21.30 37.17
C LEU A 169 30.59 -22.16 37.62
N SER A 170 31.81 -21.66 37.39
CA SER A 170 33.02 -22.24 37.95
C SER A 170 33.17 -21.87 39.43
N GLN A 171 34.12 -22.49 40.13
CA GLN A 171 34.35 -22.21 41.55
C GLN A 171 34.81 -20.76 41.74
N GLU A 172 35.69 -20.29 40.85
CA GLU A 172 36.12 -18.90 40.77
C GLU A 172 34.95 -17.99 40.41
N GLY A 173 34.04 -18.42 39.52
CA GLY A 173 32.85 -17.66 39.11
C GLY A 173 31.87 -17.42 40.25
N VAL A 174 31.60 -18.45 41.06
CA VAL A 174 30.75 -18.34 42.26
C VAL A 174 31.38 -17.41 43.30
N ALA A 175 32.67 -17.59 43.59
CA ALA A 175 33.39 -16.75 44.55
C ALA A 175 33.43 -15.28 44.09
N PHE A 176 33.64 -15.05 42.80
CA PHE A 176 33.67 -13.71 42.20
C PHE A 176 32.29 -13.06 42.22
N LEU A 177 31.22 -13.76 41.82
CA LEU A 177 29.85 -13.22 41.90
C LEU A 177 29.46 -12.92 43.34
N LYS A 178 29.75 -13.82 44.28
CA LYS A 178 29.49 -13.60 45.69
C LYS A 178 30.20 -12.35 46.22
N GLY A 179 31.49 -12.20 45.93
CA GLY A 179 32.27 -11.01 46.32
C GLY A 179 31.74 -9.72 45.67
N LEU A 180 31.37 -9.77 44.38
CA LEU A 180 30.80 -8.61 43.71
C LEU A 180 29.43 -8.21 44.28
N TYR A 181 28.59 -9.18 44.66
CA TYR A 181 27.31 -8.90 45.29
C TYR A 181 27.47 -8.31 46.70
N GLU A 182 28.48 -8.77 47.46
CA GLU A 182 28.89 -8.18 48.74
C GLU A 182 29.37 -6.72 48.56
N ASP A 183 30.15 -6.46 47.49
CA ASP A 183 30.67 -5.13 47.12
C ASP A 183 29.65 -4.25 46.35
N ARG A 184 28.39 -4.70 46.24
CA ARG A 184 27.29 -3.98 45.56
C ARG A 184 27.54 -3.72 44.08
N ALA A 185 28.24 -4.59 43.38
CA ALA A 185 28.35 -4.61 41.92
C ALA A 185 27.45 -5.71 41.34
N ALA A 186 26.75 -5.46 40.23
CA ALA A 186 26.05 -6.50 39.49
C ALA A 186 26.66 -6.63 38.09
N PRO A 187 27.48 -7.66 37.86
CA PRO A 187 28.17 -7.85 36.58
C PRO A 187 27.30 -8.54 35.53
N VAL A 188 26.03 -8.82 35.85
CA VAL A 188 25.09 -9.51 34.96
C VAL A 188 24.06 -8.51 34.44
N GLY A 189 24.00 -8.39 33.12
CA GLY A 189 23.09 -7.50 32.40
C GLY A 189 22.27 -8.27 31.37
N VAL A 190 21.08 -7.75 31.07
CA VAL A 190 20.19 -8.29 30.04
C VAL A 190 19.94 -7.21 29.00
N VAL A 191 20.14 -7.56 27.74
CA VAL A 191 19.94 -6.68 26.59
C VAL A 191 18.96 -7.36 25.64
N TYR A 192 17.82 -6.72 25.43
CA TYR A 192 16.87 -7.12 24.42
C TYR A 192 17.19 -6.39 23.11
N ASP A 193 16.91 -7.04 21.99
CA ASP A 193 16.94 -6.46 20.65
C ASP A 193 15.64 -6.86 19.96
N LEU A 194 14.67 -5.96 19.98
CA LEU A 194 13.30 -6.19 19.55
C LEU A 194 13.01 -5.40 18.28
N LYS A 195 12.27 -5.99 17.36
CA LYS A 195 11.85 -5.38 16.11
C LYS A 195 10.33 -5.34 16.03
N PHE A 196 9.83 -4.20 15.58
CA PHE A 196 8.40 -3.94 15.48
C PHE A 196 8.11 -3.10 14.24
N TYR A 197 6.93 -3.31 13.66
CA TYR A 197 6.44 -2.52 12.54
C TYR A 197 5.62 -1.34 13.04
N GLY A 198 5.85 -0.17 12.46
CA GLY A 198 4.99 0.99 12.63
C GLY A 198 4.78 1.72 11.32
N LEU A 199 3.69 2.47 11.24
CA LEU A 199 3.36 3.23 10.06
C LEU A 199 4.16 4.53 10.10
N ARG A 200 5.05 4.73 9.13
CA ARG A 200 5.79 5.98 9.02
C ARG A 200 4.83 7.17 8.81
N PRO A 201 5.20 8.39 9.24
CA PRO A 201 4.37 9.57 9.02
C PRO A 201 4.00 9.74 7.54
N ALA A 202 2.79 10.22 7.26
CA ALA A 202 2.44 10.60 5.90
C ALA A 202 3.36 11.73 5.44
N VAL A 203 4.25 11.45 4.50
CA VAL A 203 4.96 12.51 3.77
C VAL A 203 4.01 13.00 2.70
N GLU A 204 3.45 14.20 2.90
CA GLU A 204 2.70 14.91 1.87
C GLU A 204 3.67 15.88 1.16
N ALA A 205 4.07 15.53 -0.06
CA ALA A 205 4.90 16.39 -0.91
C ALA A 205 4.07 16.84 -2.10
N VAL A 206 3.86 18.14 -2.24
CA VAL A 206 3.23 18.76 -3.40
C VAL A 206 4.35 19.33 -4.27
N VAL A 207 4.62 18.68 -5.41
CA VAL A 207 5.63 19.15 -6.37
C VAL A 207 4.93 19.95 -7.45
N HIS A 208 5.20 21.25 -7.54
CA HIS A 208 4.83 22.10 -8.66
C HIS A 208 5.99 22.14 -9.65
N ALA A 209 5.80 21.55 -10.83
CA ALA A 209 6.80 21.56 -11.89
C ALA A 209 6.27 22.28 -13.14
N ASN A 210 7.07 23.18 -13.70
CA ASN A 210 6.80 23.75 -15.02
C ASN A 210 7.45 22.86 -16.10
N LEU A 211 6.63 22.00 -16.72
CA LEU A 211 7.13 21.05 -17.71
C LEU A 211 7.77 21.74 -18.91
N SER A 212 7.28 22.91 -19.34
CA SER A 212 7.84 23.64 -20.48
C SER A 212 9.32 23.98 -20.27
N ARG A 213 9.70 24.43 -19.08
CA ARG A 213 11.10 24.75 -18.74
C ARG A 213 11.98 23.52 -18.57
N VAL A 214 11.43 22.45 -18.00
CA VAL A 214 12.11 21.15 -17.92
C VAL A 214 12.41 20.65 -19.34
N PHE A 215 11.43 20.70 -20.25
CA PHE A 215 11.61 20.34 -21.65
C PHE A 215 12.56 21.28 -22.41
N GLU A 216 12.62 22.58 -22.10
CA GLU A 216 13.59 23.51 -22.71
C GLU A 216 15.02 23.23 -22.26
N HIS A 217 15.23 22.97 -20.96
CA HIS A 217 16.55 22.65 -20.40
C HIS A 217 17.13 21.38 -21.03
N PHE A 218 16.31 20.34 -21.23
CA PHE A 218 16.72 19.09 -21.87
C PHE A 218 16.61 19.11 -23.40
N GLY A 219 15.78 19.98 -23.98
CA GLY A 219 15.51 20.10 -25.42
C GLY A 219 16.44 21.05 -26.18
N GLY A 220 17.30 21.78 -25.47
CA GLY A 220 18.27 22.73 -26.05
C GLY A 220 19.46 22.11 -26.78
N SER A 221 19.73 20.80 -26.62
CA SER A 221 20.80 20.10 -27.36
C SER A 221 20.24 19.38 -28.60
N LEU A 222 20.00 20.12 -29.67
CA LEU A 222 19.61 19.56 -30.96
C LEU A 222 20.83 18.95 -31.68
N GLY A 223 20.88 17.62 -31.74
CA GLY A 223 21.79 16.89 -32.62
C GLY A 223 21.81 15.38 -32.38
N VAL A 224 20.95 14.65 -33.09
CA VAL A 224 21.04 13.19 -33.39
C VAL A 224 21.10 12.24 -32.18
N GLY A 225 19.96 11.61 -31.87
CA GLY A 225 19.88 10.20 -31.43
C GLY A 225 20.70 9.75 -30.21
N TYR A 226 20.74 10.51 -29.11
CA TYR A 226 21.31 10.01 -27.85
C TYR A 226 20.23 9.54 -26.88
N ALA A 227 20.33 8.27 -26.46
CA ALA A 227 19.72 7.79 -25.24
C ALA A 227 20.50 8.41 -24.06
N TRP A 228 19.92 9.39 -23.38
CA TRP A 228 20.55 10.00 -22.21
C TRP A 228 20.81 8.95 -21.12
N ALA A 229 21.99 8.98 -20.50
CA ALA A 229 22.27 8.14 -19.34
C ALA A 229 21.50 8.66 -18.12
N LYS A 230 20.92 7.76 -17.30
CA LYS A 230 20.17 8.12 -16.07
C LYS A 230 20.91 9.12 -15.15
N ALA A 231 22.24 9.14 -15.20
CA ALA A 231 23.08 10.05 -14.42
C ALA A 231 23.00 11.52 -14.86
N GLU A 232 22.87 11.79 -16.17
CA GLU A 232 22.83 13.16 -16.72
C GLU A 232 21.47 13.81 -16.48
N VAL A 233 20.39 13.02 -16.54
CA VAL A 233 19.03 13.45 -16.20
C VAL A 233 18.93 13.82 -14.72
N LYS A 234 19.58 13.01 -13.85
CA LYS A 234 19.62 13.28 -12.42
C LYS A 234 20.28 14.63 -12.13
N ALA A 235 21.42 14.92 -12.76
CA ALA A 235 22.11 16.20 -12.61
C ALA A 235 21.29 17.39 -13.12
N GLY A 236 20.57 17.25 -14.24
CA GLY A 236 19.69 18.30 -14.77
C GLY A 236 18.47 18.56 -13.89
N ILE A 237 17.87 17.52 -13.30
CA ILE A 237 16.77 17.69 -12.34
C ILE A 237 17.26 18.38 -11.06
N ASP A 238 18.46 18.03 -10.57
CA ASP A 238 19.05 18.68 -9.39
C ASP A 238 19.27 20.18 -9.63
N HIS A 239 19.75 20.56 -10.82
CA HIS A 239 19.88 21.96 -11.23
C HIS A 239 18.51 22.67 -11.30
N LEU A 240 17.47 22.03 -11.83
CA LEU A 240 16.12 22.60 -11.93
C LEU A 240 15.41 22.77 -10.57
N VAL A 241 15.78 21.97 -9.58
CA VAL A 241 15.36 22.15 -8.18
C VAL A 241 16.11 23.32 -7.54
N GLU A 242 17.41 23.48 -7.82
CA GLU A 242 18.22 24.62 -7.34
C GLU A 242 17.79 25.96 -7.97
N THR A 243 17.39 25.97 -9.24
CA THR A 243 16.90 27.18 -9.92
C THR A 243 15.45 27.54 -9.59
N GLY A 244 14.72 26.66 -8.88
CA GLY A 244 13.35 26.90 -8.44
C GLY A 244 12.27 26.66 -9.50
N ASP A 245 12.61 26.00 -10.61
CA ASP A 245 11.66 25.61 -11.67
C ASP A 245 10.84 24.36 -11.31
N ILE A 246 11.34 23.58 -10.35
CA ILE A 246 10.61 22.53 -9.63
C ILE A 246 10.49 23.00 -8.17
N GLN A 247 9.29 23.40 -7.77
CA GLN A 247 9.00 23.79 -6.39
C GLN A 247 8.41 22.59 -5.66
N ILE A 248 8.96 22.25 -4.49
CA ILE A 248 8.49 21.12 -3.68
C ILE A 248 8.02 21.67 -2.35
N GLU A 249 6.70 21.71 -2.16
CA GLU A 249 6.08 21.99 -0.88
C GLU A 249 5.95 20.68 -0.10
N LEU A 250 6.87 20.45 0.85
CA LEU A 250 6.69 19.38 1.83
C LEU A 250 5.81 19.88 2.97
N THR A 251 4.62 19.32 3.11
CA THR A 251 3.85 19.39 4.35
C THR A 251 4.29 18.23 5.24
N SER A 252 5.55 18.23 5.65
CA SER A 252 6.06 17.25 6.62
C SER A 252 6.02 17.88 8.01
N GLN A 253 5.44 17.18 8.99
CA GLN A 253 5.55 17.54 10.40
C GLN A 253 6.91 17.11 11.01
N ALA A 254 7.80 16.50 10.21
CA ALA A 254 9.12 16.07 10.65
C ALA A 254 10.12 17.25 10.68
N VAL A 255 10.95 17.30 11.73
CA VAL A 255 12.01 18.31 11.92
C VAL A 255 13.37 17.59 11.93
N GLY A 256 14.38 18.17 11.27
CA GLY A 256 15.76 17.65 11.28
C GLY A 256 16.08 16.63 10.17
N ASP A 257 17.01 15.71 10.43
CA ASP A 257 17.58 14.77 9.45
C ASP A 257 16.54 13.88 8.75
N GLU A 258 15.42 13.58 9.42
CA GLU A 258 14.30 12.80 8.87
C GLU A 258 13.53 13.56 7.77
N ALA A 259 13.43 14.89 7.89
CA ALA A 259 12.83 15.75 6.88
C ALA A 259 13.69 15.79 5.61
N GLN A 260 15.01 15.77 5.77
CA GLN A 260 15.95 15.71 4.66
C GLN A 260 15.87 14.36 3.94
N ARG A 261 15.81 13.24 4.67
CA ARG A 261 15.59 11.91 4.08
C ARG A 261 14.25 11.81 3.36
N SER A 262 13.20 12.38 3.93
CA SER A 262 11.86 12.42 3.33
C SER A 262 11.85 13.26 2.04
N LYS A 263 12.56 14.39 2.04
CA LYS A 263 12.76 15.23 0.86
C LYS A 263 13.55 14.50 -0.22
N GLU A 264 14.63 13.79 0.14
CA GLU A 264 15.43 12.99 -0.78
C GLU A 264 14.65 11.82 -1.39
N LEU A 265 13.82 11.14 -0.59
CA LEU A 265 12.94 10.08 -1.07
C LEU A 265 11.88 10.63 -2.04
N ALA A 266 11.19 11.71 -1.68
CA ALA A 266 10.21 12.36 -2.55
C ALA A 266 10.84 12.82 -3.86
N LEU A 267 12.06 13.40 -3.80
CA LEU A 267 12.85 13.75 -4.98
C LEU A 267 13.22 12.52 -5.82
N SER A 268 13.63 11.41 -5.20
CA SER A 268 13.96 10.18 -5.95
C SER A 268 12.75 9.58 -6.67
N LEU A 269 11.58 9.55 -6.03
CA LEU A 269 10.36 9.01 -6.61
C LEU A 269 9.83 9.92 -7.73
N PHE A 270 9.91 11.25 -7.53
CA PHE A 270 9.62 12.22 -8.58
C PHE A 270 10.59 12.09 -9.77
N ARG A 271 11.90 11.92 -9.51
CA ARG A 271 12.90 11.66 -10.55
C ARG A 271 12.56 10.40 -11.34
N ASP A 272 12.26 9.29 -10.68
CA ASP A 272 11.93 8.02 -11.34
C ASP A 272 10.69 8.17 -12.23
N ARG A 273 9.70 8.96 -11.78
CA ARG A 273 8.49 9.20 -12.57
C ARG A 273 8.72 10.11 -13.78
N ILE A 274 9.46 11.21 -13.63
CA ILE A 274 9.83 12.06 -14.77
C ILE A 274 10.67 11.26 -15.77
N VAL A 275 11.61 10.44 -15.31
CA VAL A 275 12.38 9.55 -16.19
C VAL A 275 11.44 8.59 -16.92
N GLN A 276 10.44 8.01 -16.28
CA GLN A 276 9.47 7.15 -16.98
C GLN A 276 8.60 7.90 -18.00
N GLU A 277 8.23 9.15 -17.72
CA GLU A 277 7.40 9.95 -18.63
C GLU A 277 8.20 10.56 -19.79
N MET A 278 9.44 10.98 -19.54
CA MET A 278 10.36 11.57 -20.54
C MET A 278 10.97 10.52 -21.48
N PHE A 279 11.11 9.27 -21.02
CA PHE A 279 11.80 8.19 -21.77
C PHE A 279 10.84 7.10 -22.27
N ARG A 280 9.61 7.47 -22.62
CA ARG A 280 8.77 6.57 -23.45
C ARG A 280 9.45 6.40 -24.82
N PRO A 281 9.71 5.18 -25.30
CA PRO A 281 10.17 4.99 -26.67
C PRO A 281 9.06 5.45 -27.61
N VAL A 282 9.27 6.59 -28.27
CA VAL A 282 8.39 7.03 -29.36
C VAL A 282 8.64 6.07 -30.52
N PRO A 283 7.65 5.27 -30.98
CA PRO A 283 7.82 4.51 -32.20
C PRO A 283 8.06 5.51 -33.33
N GLN A 284 9.21 5.42 -33.98
CA GLN A 284 9.57 6.32 -35.06
C GLN A 284 8.54 6.15 -36.18
N THR A 285 7.72 7.17 -36.42
CA THR A 285 6.91 7.28 -37.63
C THR A 285 7.85 7.29 -38.83
N THR A 286 8.00 6.15 -39.49
CA THR A 286 8.63 6.08 -40.80
C THR A 286 7.76 6.83 -41.79
N LEU A 287 8.17 8.03 -42.18
CA LEU A 287 7.57 8.75 -43.30
C LEU A 287 7.72 7.88 -44.57
N PRO A 288 6.64 7.61 -45.32
CA PRO A 288 6.76 6.90 -46.59
C PRO A 288 7.54 7.78 -47.58
N LEU A 289 8.65 7.25 -48.12
CA LEU A 289 9.32 7.88 -49.25
C LEU A 289 8.39 7.81 -50.48
N PRO A 290 8.27 8.90 -51.27
CA PRO A 290 7.50 8.85 -52.51
C PRO A 290 8.19 7.93 -53.51
N THR A 291 7.52 6.83 -53.85
CA THR A 291 7.91 5.94 -54.95
C THR A 291 7.65 6.61 -56.28
N GLY A 292 8.71 7.06 -56.94
CA GLY A 292 8.64 7.46 -58.35
C GLY A 292 9.88 8.21 -58.83
N LEU A 293 10.84 7.49 -59.40
CA LEU A 293 11.56 7.79 -60.66
C LEU A 293 12.64 6.71 -60.91
N PRO A 294 12.81 6.20 -62.15
CA PRO A 294 13.66 5.04 -62.43
C PRO A 294 15.10 5.43 -62.84
N GLY A 295 16.07 4.65 -62.34
CA GLY A 295 17.31 4.23 -63.00
C GLY A 295 18.33 5.28 -63.50
N GLY A 296 19.58 5.19 -63.01
CA GLY A 296 20.75 5.73 -63.73
C GLY A 296 21.93 6.13 -62.83
N LEU A 297 23.09 5.52 -63.08
CA LEU A 297 24.39 5.72 -62.43
C LEU A 297 24.99 7.12 -62.69
N GLY A 298 25.79 7.66 -61.74
CA GLY A 298 26.88 8.60 -62.07
C GLY A 298 27.06 9.83 -61.17
N SER A 299 28.23 9.88 -60.51
CA SER A 299 29.03 11.00 -59.97
C SER A 299 28.45 12.41 -59.74
N ALA A 300 28.75 12.93 -58.55
CA ALA A 300 29.31 14.26 -58.22
C ALA A 300 28.75 15.52 -58.92
N GLY A 301 28.27 16.46 -58.11
CA GLY A 301 28.30 17.89 -58.45
C GLY A 301 27.14 18.72 -57.92
N THR A 302 27.47 19.64 -57.00
CA THR A 302 26.91 21.00 -56.85
C THR A 302 25.42 21.20 -56.57
N THR A 303 25.15 21.51 -55.30
CA THR A 303 24.40 22.69 -54.80
C THR A 303 23.48 23.43 -55.78
N THR A 304 22.18 23.47 -55.47
CA THR A 304 21.34 24.69 -55.49
C THR A 304 20.03 24.41 -54.77
N GLY A 305 19.55 25.41 -54.02
CA GLY A 305 18.73 25.20 -52.83
C GLY A 305 17.23 25.08 -53.03
N VAL A 306 16.60 24.48 -52.03
CA VAL A 306 15.21 24.67 -51.66
C VAL A 306 15.20 25.01 -50.17
N ASN A 307 14.89 26.27 -49.85
CA ASN A 307 14.58 26.68 -48.48
C ASN A 307 13.20 26.11 -48.13
N LEU A 308 13.19 25.03 -47.35
CA LEU A 308 11.99 24.53 -46.68
C LEU A 308 11.96 25.13 -45.28
N THR A 309 11.32 26.29 -45.13
CA THR A 309 11.04 26.87 -43.81
C THR A 309 9.86 26.12 -43.21
N LEU A 310 10.16 25.03 -42.50
CA LEU A 310 9.18 24.34 -41.65
C LEU A 310 8.95 25.21 -40.42
N ASP A 311 7.86 25.98 -40.43
CA ASP A 311 7.34 26.68 -39.28
C ASP A 311 6.72 25.64 -38.32
N LEU A 312 7.59 24.98 -37.54
CA LEU A 312 7.18 24.01 -36.54
C LEU A 312 6.61 24.80 -35.36
N LYS A 313 5.33 25.15 -35.46
CA LYS A 313 4.58 25.83 -34.39
C LYS A 313 4.43 24.88 -33.20
N ARG A 314 5.48 24.78 -32.38
CA ARG A 314 5.50 24.11 -31.09
C ARG A 314 4.65 24.94 -30.13
N SER A 315 3.36 24.60 -30.04
CA SER A 315 2.53 25.07 -28.94
C SER A 315 2.94 24.31 -27.68
N TYR A 316 3.82 24.90 -26.87
CA TYR A 316 3.92 24.51 -25.47
C TYR A 316 2.71 25.13 -24.76
N GLU A 317 1.70 24.30 -24.47
CA GLU A 317 0.76 24.66 -23.41
C GLU A 317 1.56 24.71 -22.10
N ASP A 318 1.45 25.82 -21.36
CA ASP A 318 2.00 25.95 -20.01
C ASP A 318 1.38 24.86 -19.10
N LYS A 319 2.01 23.69 -19.07
CA LYS A 319 1.61 22.59 -18.20
C LYS A 319 2.36 22.73 -16.88
N GLN A 320 1.78 23.53 -15.98
CA GLN A 320 2.06 23.38 -14.56
C GLN A 320 1.42 22.08 -14.08
N VAL A 321 2.24 21.11 -13.69
CA VAL A 321 1.74 19.87 -13.10
C VAL A 321 2.03 19.91 -11.62
N THR A 322 0.98 19.67 -10.84
CA THR A 322 1.04 19.57 -9.39
C THR A 322 0.95 18.09 -9.02
N TYR A 323 2.04 17.53 -8.52
CA TYR A 323 2.07 16.16 -8.01
C TYR A 323 1.89 16.17 -6.51
N SER A 324 0.76 15.69 -6.01
CA SER A 324 0.58 15.43 -4.56
C SER A 324 0.98 13.99 -4.25
N PHE A 325 2.10 13.81 -3.56
CA PHE A 325 2.58 12.52 -3.08
C PHE A 325 2.18 12.36 -1.63
N ARG A 326 1.44 11.30 -1.27
CA ARG A 326 1.15 10.94 0.12
C ARG A 326 1.35 9.46 0.35
N GLU A 327 2.55 9.09 0.75
CA GLU A 327 2.91 7.70 1.04
C GLU A 327 3.01 7.47 2.55
N ARG A 328 2.29 6.44 3.00
CA ARG A 328 2.46 5.82 4.32
C ARG A 328 2.80 4.37 4.06
N ALA A 329 3.93 3.92 4.59
CA ALA A 329 4.41 2.56 4.46
C ALA A 329 4.80 2.02 5.83
N PRO A 330 4.68 0.69 6.06
CA PRO A 330 5.26 0.06 7.24
C PRO A 330 6.78 0.26 7.25
N GLU A 331 7.30 0.65 8.39
CA GLU A 331 8.73 0.74 8.66
C GLU A 331 9.04 -0.16 9.86
N GLU A 332 10.07 -0.99 9.71
CA GLU A 332 10.60 -1.78 10.82
C GLU A 332 11.54 -0.89 11.64
N ARG A 333 11.30 -0.80 12.95
CA ARG A 333 12.21 -0.14 13.89
C ARG A 333 12.72 -1.12 14.94
N THR A 334 13.92 -0.83 15.43
CA THR A 334 14.54 -1.57 16.53
C THR A 334 14.31 -0.86 17.85
N HIS A 335 13.99 -1.63 18.88
CA HIS A 335 13.90 -1.21 20.27
C HIS A 335 14.76 -2.13 21.13
N ALA A 336 15.71 -1.56 21.86
CA ALA A 336 16.71 -2.33 22.61
C ALA A 336 16.70 -1.99 24.11
N PRO A 337 15.68 -2.44 24.87
CA PRO A 337 15.63 -2.19 26.30
C PRO A 337 16.73 -3.00 27.01
N GLN A 338 17.46 -2.33 27.90
CA GLN A 338 18.58 -2.91 28.64
C GLN A 338 18.53 -2.55 30.12
N SER A 339 18.98 -3.47 30.97
CA SER A 339 19.06 -3.28 32.42
C SER A 339 20.16 -4.15 33.02
N PHE A 340 20.70 -3.70 34.15
CA PHE A 340 21.66 -4.44 34.97
C PHE A 340 20.98 -4.86 36.28
N LEU A 341 21.32 -6.06 36.76
CA LEU A 341 20.72 -6.66 37.97
C LEU A 341 20.79 -5.79 39.24
N LYS A 342 21.76 -4.87 39.33
CA LYS A 342 21.96 -3.96 40.47
C LYS A 342 20.76 -3.04 40.71
N VAL A 343 19.96 -2.79 39.67
CA VAL A 343 18.80 -1.88 39.71
C VAL A 343 17.54 -2.62 40.19
N LEU A 344 17.57 -3.95 40.31
CA LEU A 344 16.35 -4.78 40.34
C LEU A 344 16.02 -5.43 41.69
N LEU A 345 16.97 -5.55 42.62
CA LEU A 345 16.76 -6.15 43.95
C LEU A 345 17.36 -5.29 45.06
N SER A 346 16.67 -5.17 46.18
CA SER A 346 17.25 -4.61 47.40
C SER A 346 18.31 -5.57 48.00
N PRO A 347 19.28 -5.08 48.78
CA PRO A 347 20.28 -5.95 49.42
C PRO A 347 19.69 -7.05 50.30
N ALA A 348 18.55 -6.78 50.94
CA ALA A 348 17.85 -7.75 51.78
C ALA A 348 17.17 -8.85 50.95
N GLU A 349 16.59 -8.52 49.80
CA GLU A 349 16.03 -9.49 48.87
C GLU A 349 17.13 -10.32 48.21
N LEU A 350 18.23 -9.68 47.78
CA LEU A 350 19.35 -10.39 47.17
C LEU A 350 19.93 -11.47 48.10
N ALA A 351 20.09 -11.17 49.39
CA ALA A 351 20.56 -12.13 50.38
C ALA A 351 19.63 -13.34 50.56
N GLN A 352 18.32 -13.19 50.32
CA GLN A 352 17.34 -14.29 50.39
C GLN A 352 17.42 -15.22 49.17
N HIS A 353 18.06 -14.77 48.09
CA HIS A 353 18.19 -15.49 46.83
C HIS A 353 19.57 -16.14 46.63
N ILE A 354 20.48 -15.98 47.60
CA ILE A 354 21.78 -16.67 47.61
C ILE A 354 21.65 -17.87 48.55
N HIS A 355 21.62 -19.07 47.97
CA HIS A 355 21.49 -20.33 48.68
C HIS A 355 22.84 -21.03 48.76
N GLN A 356 23.28 -21.36 49.97
CA GLN A 356 24.44 -22.22 50.16
C GLN A 356 23.96 -23.67 50.29
N ILE A 357 24.29 -24.51 49.29
CA ILE A 357 23.80 -25.88 49.20
C ILE A 357 24.93 -26.85 49.60
N SER A 358 24.65 -27.70 50.59
CA SER A 358 25.54 -28.79 50.99
C SER A 358 25.39 -29.99 50.05
N LEU A 359 26.44 -30.83 49.94
CA LEU A 359 26.43 -31.99 49.03
C LEU A 359 25.37 -33.06 49.38
N ASP A 360 24.89 -33.07 50.63
CA ASP A 360 23.85 -33.98 51.10
C ASP A 360 22.42 -33.42 50.90
N ASP A 361 22.29 -32.24 50.27
CA ASP A 361 21.01 -31.59 50.08
C ASP A 361 20.15 -32.32 49.02
N PRO A 362 18.84 -32.52 49.28
CA PRO A 362 17.89 -33.08 48.32
C PRO A 362 17.87 -32.41 46.94
N PHE A 363 18.36 -31.18 46.81
CA PHE A 363 18.57 -30.45 45.57
C PHE A 363 19.33 -31.27 44.50
N PHE A 364 20.32 -32.06 44.91
CA PHE A 364 21.08 -32.91 44.00
C PHE A 364 20.37 -34.22 43.66
N GLU A 365 19.35 -34.61 44.42
CA GLU A 365 18.55 -35.81 44.15
C GLU A 365 17.30 -35.51 43.33
N LEU A 366 16.95 -34.24 43.14
CA LEU A 366 15.76 -33.78 42.42
C LEU A 366 16.14 -33.08 41.13
N LEU A 367 15.50 -33.48 40.03
CA LEU A 367 15.40 -32.67 38.83
C LEU A 367 14.10 -31.87 38.98
N ASP A 368 14.26 -30.55 39.13
CA ASP A 368 13.15 -29.62 39.21
C ASP A 368 13.20 -28.68 38.01
N VAL A 369 12.23 -28.80 37.10
CA VAL A 369 12.14 -28.00 35.87
C VAL A 369 10.94 -27.06 35.97
N LEU A 370 11.22 -25.76 35.99
CA LEU A 370 10.20 -24.73 35.90
C LEU A 370 9.77 -24.55 34.44
N VAL A 371 8.52 -24.89 34.14
CA VAL A 371 7.91 -24.75 32.82
C VAL A 371 7.03 -23.50 32.82
N THR A 372 7.47 -22.49 32.07
CA THR A 372 6.78 -21.22 31.94
C THR A 372 5.97 -21.20 30.65
N GLY A 373 4.65 -21.06 30.79
CA GLY A 373 3.72 -20.97 29.67
C GLY A 373 3.45 -19.53 29.22
N PRO A 374 2.83 -19.35 28.04
CA PRO A 374 2.44 -18.04 27.54
C PRO A 374 1.38 -17.36 28.41
N THR A 375 1.27 -16.05 28.25
CA THR A 375 0.28 -15.23 28.97
C THR A 375 -1.14 -15.48 28.46
N ARG A 376 -2.16 -15.10 29.24
CA ARG A 376 -3.57 -15.23 28.82
C ARG A 376 -3.87 -14.47 27.54
N GLU A 377 -3.35 -13.25 27.42
CA GLU A 377 -3.56 -12.38 26.27
C GLU A 377 -2.95 -12.99 25.00
N GLU A 378 -1.76 -13.56 25.12
CA GLU A 378 -1.09 -14.28 24.03
C GLU A 378 -1.90 -15.50 23.59
N MET A 379 -2.36 -16.33 24.54
CA MET A 379 -3.20 -17.48 24.23
C MET A 379 -4.50 -17.08 23.53
N GLN A 380 -5.15 -15.99 23.97
CA GLN A 380 -6.39 -15.50 23.36
C GLN A 380 -6.15 -14.96 21.94
N THR A 381 -5.06 -14.21 21.74
CA THR A 381 -4.68 -13.62 20.44
C THR A 381 -4.36 -14.69 19.39
N LEU A 382 -3.78 -15.80 19.82
CA LEU A 382 -3.44 -16.95 18.96
C LEU A 382 -4.57 -17.98 18.82
N GLY A 383 -5.69 -17.78 19.53
CA GLY A 383 -6.77 -18.77 19.58
C GLY A 383 -6.37 -20.10 20.20
N LEU A 384 -5.39 -20.11 21.10
CA LEU A 384 -4.94 -21.29 21.80
C LEU A 384 -5.98 -21.75 22.84
N ARG A 385 -6.47 -22.98 22.65
CA ARG A 385 -7.33 -23.67 23.61
C ARG A 385 -6.51 -24.21 24.77
N GLN A 386 -5.44 -24.93 24.46
CA GLN A 386 -4.52 -25.47 25.46
C GLN A 386 -3.14 -25.77 24.86
N ILE A 387 -2.16 -25.86 25.74
CA ILE A 387 -0.81 -26.32 25.44
C ILE A 387 -0.52 -27.49 26.38
N ALA A 388 -0.24 -28.66 25.82
CA ALA A 388 0.19 -29.83 26.60
C ALA A 388 1.69 -30.03 26.41
N VAL A 389 2.41 -30.09 27.51
CA VAL A 389 3.85 -30.35 27.53
C VAL A 389 4.07 -31.67 28.25
N ARG A 390 4.50 -32.68 27.51
CA ARG A 390 4.88 -33.97 28.07
C ARG A 390 6.37 -33.98 28.31
N LEU A 391 6.77 -33.95 29.58
CA LEU A 391 8.17 -34.07 29.98
C LEU A 391 8.49 -35.53 30.31
N ARG A 392 9.64 -35.99 29.83
CA ARG A 392 10.22 -37.31 30.11
C ARG A 392 11.63 -37.15 30.61
N TYR A 393 11.93 -37.76 31.76
CA TYR A 393 13.28 -37.82 32.30
C TYR A 393 13.80 -39.27 32.34
N GLY A 394 14.86 -39.52 31.58
CA GLY A 394 15.40 -40.85 31.31
C GLY A 394 14.98 -41.42 29.96
N GLU A 395 15.70 -42.44 29.51
CA GLU A 395 15.48 -43.07 28.20
C GLU A 395 14.41 -44.18 28.25
N PRO A 396 13.62 -44.36 27.17
CA PRO A 396 12.71 -45.49 27.04
C PRO A 396 13.46 -46.83 27.19
N GLY A 397 12.96 -47.71 28.07
CA GLY A 397 13.57 -49.02 28.32
C GLY A 397 14.81 -49.01 29.23
N ALA A 398 15.24 -47.85 29.74
CA ALA A 398 16.31 -47.76 30.73
C ALA A 398 15.85 -48.18 32.13
N GLN A 399 16.80 -48.63 32.96
CA GLN A 399 16.60 -48.87 34.39
C GLN A 399 17.36 -47.81 35.20
N PRO A 400 16.69 -47.04 36.09
CA PRO A 400 15.26 -47.07 36.40
C PRO A 400 14.38 -46.53 35.26
N PRO A 401 13.09 -46.94 35.19
CA PRO A 401 12.18 -46.54 34.13
C PRO A 401 12.00 -45.01 34.08
N PRO A 402 11.79 -44.43 32.89
CA PRO A 402 11.68 -42.99 32.73
C PRO A 402 10.49 -42.45 33.50
N ASP A 403 10.70 -41.30 34.16
CA ASP A 403 9.63 -40.57 34.83
C ASP A 403 8.98 -39.63 33.82
N THR A 404 7.65 -39.64 33.73
CA THR A 404 6.89 -38.83 32.77
C THR A 404 5.82 -38.03 33.48
N ALA A 405 5.61 -36.79 33.03
CA ALA A 405 4.50 -35.96 33.47
C ALA A 405 3.97 -35.14 32.30
N GLU A 406 2.69 -34.81 32.35
CA GLU A 406 2.03 -33.95 31.38
C GLU A 406 1.55 -32.67 32.09
N LEU A 407 2.07 -31.54 31.64
CA LEU A 407 1.71 -30.21 32.14
C LEU A 407 0.81 -29.54 31.11
N ILE A 408 -0.40 -29.17 31.51
CA ILE A 408 -1.39 -28.56 30.62
C ILE A 408 -1.58 -27.09 31.00
N PHE A 409 -1.40 -26.19 30.03
CA PHE A 409 -1.64 -24.75 30.15
C PHE A 409 -2.92 -24.40 29.41
N ARG A 410 -3.77 -23.58 30.05
CA ARG A 410 -5.05 -23.11 29.52
C ARG A 410 -5.24 -21.63 29.85
N PRO A 411 -6.08 -20.88 29.11
CA PRO A 411 -6.33 -19.45 29.38
C PRO A 411 -6.78 -19.14 30.82
N GLU A 412 -7.47 -20.07 31.47
CA GLU A 412 -7.90 -20.00 32.87
C GLU A 412 -6.83 -20.45 33.88
N SER A 413 -5.80 -21.17 33.43
CA SER A 413 -4.69 -21.71 34.23
C SER A 413 -3.35 -21.30 33.62
N THR A 414 -3.18 -20.01 33.37
CA THR A 414 -1.91 -19.42 32.93
C THR A 414 -1.02 -19.21 34.15
N GLY A 415 0.21 -19.71 34.12
CA GLY A 415 1.16 -19.59 35.22
C GLY A 415 2.21 -20.68 35.15
N ASP A 416 3.33 -20.46 35.82
CA ASP A 416 4.44 -21.41 35.81
C ASP A 416 4.03 -22.74 36.47
N LYS A 417 4.43 -23.84 35.85
CA LYS A 417 4.21 -25.19 36.34
C LYS A 417 5.53 -25.88 36.54
N THR A 418 5.56 -26.84 37.45
CA THR A 418 6.80 -27.45 37.89
C THR A 418 6.79 -28.94 37.60
N PHE A 419 7.87 -29.42 36.96
CA PHE A 419 8.15 -30.84 36.78
C PHE A 419 9.27 -31.25 37.74
N ALA A 420 8.89 -31.85 38.86
CA ALA A 420 9.82 -32.30 39.89
C ALA A 420 9.87 -33.83 39.96
N VAL A 421 11.04 -34.42 39.67
CA VAL A 421 11.25 -35.87 39.71
C VAL A 421 12.56 -36.22 40.40
N LYS A 422 12.60 -37.39 41.04
CA LYS A 422 13.84 -37.91 41.65
C LYS A 422 14.79 -38.39 40.57
N ARG A 423 16.08 -38.03 40.69
CA ARG A 423 17.13 -38.43 39.77
C ARG A 423 17.38 -39.94 39.74
N ARG A 424 17.12 -40.63 40.86
CA ARG A 424 17.35 -42.08 41.03
C ARG A 424 18.74 -42.53 40.52
N GLY A 425 19.78 -41.74 40.83
CA GLY A 425 21.18 -42.04 40.46
C GLY A 425 21.57 -41.76 39.00
N ARG A 426 20.69 -41.22 38.16
CA ARG A 426 21.03 -40.81 36.79
C ARG A 426 22.05 -39.67 36.79
N ARG A 427 23.11 -39.80 35.99
CA ARG A 427 24.22 -38.82 35.94
C ARG A 427 23.86 -37.51 35.26
N SER A 428 23.10 -37.55 34.17
CA SER A 428 22.71 -36.36 33.40
C SER A 428 21.39 -35.77 33.86
N LEU A 429 21.23 -34.45 33.71
CA LEU A 429 19.96 -33.73 33.86
C LEU A 429 19.12 -33.68 32.59
N THR A 430 19.54 -34.39 31.53
CA THR A 430 18.84 -34.41 30.24
C THR A 430 17.41 -34.91 30.40
N TYR A 431 16.45 -34.07 30.01
CA TYR A 431 15.05 -34.43 29.84
C TYR A 431 14.61 -34.11 28.42
N HIS A 432 13.51 -34.74 28.05
CA HIS A 432 12.87 -34.57 26.76
C HIS A 432 11.48 -33.95 26.94
N ALA A 433 11.12 -32.98 26.11
CA ALA A 433 9.85 -32.29 26.17
C ALA A 433 9.14 -32.38 24.81
N ALA A 434 7.99 -33.05 24.76
CA ALA A 434 7.11 -33.06 23.60
C ALA A 434 5.98 -32.05 23.82
N LEU A 435 5.84 -31.10 22.89
CA LEU A 435 4.85 -30.02 22.98
C LEU A 435 3.71 -30.29 21.99
N THR A 436 2.49 -30.16 22.48
CA THR A 436 1.27 -30.18 21.68
C THR A 436 0.50 -28.88 21.88
N TYR A 437 0.27 -28.15 20.80
CA TYR A 437 -0.59 -26.96 20.77
C TYR A 437 -1.96 -27.33 20.24
N GLU A 438 -3.02 -26.89 20.92
CA GLU A 438 -4.40 -27.09 20.45
C GLU A 438 -5.13 -25.76 20.36
N PHE A 439 -5.83 -25.57 19.25
CA PHE A 439 -6.44 -24.31 18.88
C PHE A 439 -7.96 -24.41 18.89
N MET A 440 -8.62 -23.29 19.15
CA MET A 440 -10.05 -23.12 18.92
C MET A 440 -10.30 -22.69 17.48
N PRO A 441 -11.39 -23.13 16.84
CA PRO A 441 -11.83 -22.51 15.58
C PRO A 441 -12.15 -21.04 15.83
N GLN A 442 -11.47 -20.13 15.12
CA GLN A 442 -11.70 -18.69 15.22
C GLN A 442 -12.02 -18.12 13.84
N SER A 443 -12.99 -17.21 13.79
CA SER A 443 -13.32 -16.49 12.56
C SER A 443 -12.16 -15.56 12.18
N GLY A 444 -11.66 -15.65 10.94
CA GLY A 444 -10.59 -14.80 10.43
C GLY A 444 -9.17 -15.34 10.64
N THR A 445 -9.03 -16.53 11.22
CA THR A 445 -7.77 -17.27 11.32
C THR A 445 -7.85 -18.55 10.51
N ASP A 446 -7.03 -18.67 9.47
CA ASP A 446 -6.87 -19.88 8.68
C ASP A 446 -5.64 -20.66 9.14
N GLY A 447 -5.83 -21.90 9.56
CA GLY A 447 -4.77 -22.77 10.03
C GLY A 447 -4.73 -24.09 9.27
N ASP A 448 -3.54 -24.62 9.01
CA ASP A 448 -3.32 -25.95 8.42
C ASP A 448 -3.84 -27.09 9.31
N ALA A 449 -3.84 -26.89 10.63
CA ALA A 449 -4.46 -27.79 11.59
C ALA A 449 -4.94 -27.06 12.85
N LEU A 450 -5.87 -27.70 13.57
CA LEU A 450 -6.28 -27.28 14.92
C LEU A 450 -5.41 -27.87 16.04
N ARG A 451 -4.39 -28.66 15.67
CA ARG A 451 -3.46 -29.31 16.58
C ARG A 451 -2.08 -29.37 15.95
N TYR A 452 -1.06 -28.92 16.67
CA TYR A 452 0.34 -29.10 16.29
C TYR A 452 1.04 -29.99 17.29
N ASP A 453 1.63 -31.07 16.79
CA ASP A 453 2.52 -31.93 17.55
C ASP A 453 3.95 -31.62 17.11
N LEU A 454 4.72 -31.02 18.01
CA LEU A 454 6.09 -30.61 17.71
C LEU A 454 7.08 -31.75 17.99
N PRO A 455 8.24 -31.75 17.29
CA PRO A 455 9.31 -32.69 17.60
C PRO A 455 9.78 -32.52 19.05
N GLU A 456 10.19 -33.65 19.64
CA GLU A 456 10.67 -33.71 21.02
C GLU A 456 11.94 -32.86 21.19
N ARG A 457 11.92 -31.97 22.19
CA ARG A 457 13.02 -31.06 22.51
C ARG A 457 13.86 -31.64 23.63
N VAL A 458 15.17 -31.60 23.47
CA VAL A 458 16.10 -32.03 24.52
C VAL A 458 16.53 -30.82 25.33
N GLY A 459 16.33 -30.88 26.64
CA GLY A 459 16.73 -29.84 27.59
C GLY A 459 17.64 -30.39 28.68
N THR A 460 18.58 -29.58 29.14
CA THR A 460 19.42 -29.89 30.32
C THR A 460 19.32 -28.85 31.42
N GLY A 461 18.66 -27.72 31.15
CA GLY A 461 18.46 -26.65 32.13
C GLY A 461 17.22 -26.87 32.99
N ARG A 462 17.19 -26.28 34.18
CA ARG A 462 16.07 -26.36 35.13
C ARG A 462 14.92 -25.40 34.82
N SER A 463 14.87 -24.89 33.59
CA SER A 463 13.80 -24.04 33.09
C SER A 463 13.46 -24.38 31.64
N LEU A 464 12.19 -24.26 31.29
CA LEU A 464 11.65 -24.46 29.94
C LEU A 464 10.64 -23.35 29.65
N LEU A 465 10.92 -22.51 28.66
CA LEU A 465 9.99 -21.50 28.17
C LEU A 465 9.19 -22.06 26.99
N LEU A 466 7.87 -21.97 27.05
CA LEU A 466 6.99 -22.27 25.92
C LEU A 466 6.78 -20.97 25.13
N ASN A 467 7.21 -20.95 23.86
CA ASN A 467 7.15 -19.75 23.02
C ASN A 467 6.42 -20.06 21.70
N PRO A 468 5.10 -19.85 21.63
CA PRO A 468 4.30 -20.15 20.44
C PRO A 468 4.85 -19.56 19.13
N TYR A 469 5.37 -18.33 19.17
CA TYR A 469 5.91 -17.62 18.00
C TYR A 469 7.23 -18.18 17.47
N ALA A 470 8.00 -18.86 18.32
CA ALA A 470 9.20 -19.59 17.91
C ALA A 470 8.88 -21.01 17.45
N ASP A 471 7.72 -21.52 17.85
CA ASP A 471 7.33 -22.91 17.74
C ASP A 471 6.53 -23.22 16.46
N PHE A 472 5.78 -22.24 15.96
CA PHE A 472 5.01 -22.33 14.72
C PHE A 472 4.86 -20.96 14.05
N GLY A 473 4.58 -20.94 12.75
CA GLY A 473 4.45 -19.71 11.97
C GLY A 473 3.09 -19.03 12.15
N VAL A 474 3.11 -17.71 12.34
CA VAL A 474 1.91 -16.86 12.40
C VAL A 474 2.12 -15.64 11.51
N LEU A 475 1.32 -15.54 10.45
CA LEU A 475 1.26 -14.38 9.57
C LEU A 475 0.01 -13.56 9.90
N ASN A 476 0.17 -12.27 10.18
CA ASN A 476 -0.95 -11.34 10.34
C ASN A 476 -0.88 -10.30 9.23
N VAL A 477 -1.95 -10.20 8.44
CA VAL A 477 -2.11 -9.21 7.36
C VAL A 477 -3.23 -8.26 7.73
N GLU A 478 -2.91 -6.99 7.91
CA GLU A 478 -3.86 -5.89 8.00
C GLU A 478 -4.12 -5.35 6.59
N VAL A 479 -5.38 -5.22 6.20
CA VAL A 479 -5.79 -4.82 4.84
C VAL A 479 -6.58 -3.53 4.93
N GLU A 480 -6.14 -2.52 4.18
CA GLU A 480 -6.77 -1.20 4.15
C GLU A 480 -6.93 -0.66 2.73
N ALA A 481 -7.95 0.17 2.55
CA ALA A 481 -8.14 0.92 1.32
C ALA A 481 -7.20 2.14 1.31
N GLY A 482 -6.36 2.22 0.28
CA GLY A 482 -5.52 3.37 0.01
C GLY A 482 -6.25 4.44 -0.81
N ARG A 483 -5.53 5.11 -1.71
CA ARG A 483 -6.15 6.09 -2.63
C ARG A 483 -6.81 5.35 -3.78
N LEU A 484 -8.12 5.20 -3.70
CA LEU A 484 -8.94 4.59 -4.74
C LEU A 484 -9.52 5.67 -5.70
N PRO A 485 -9.81 5.32 -6.95
CA PRO A 485 -10.56 6.20 -7.86
C PRO A 485 -11.90 6.61 -7.24
N PRO A 486 -12.34 7.87 -7.42
CA PRO A 486 -13.55 8.40 -6.77
C PRO A 486 -14.84 7.69 -7.23
N ASP A 487 -14.82 7.05 -8.39
CA ASP A 487 -15.91 6.24 -8.95
C ASP A 487 -15.87 4.76 -8.53
N THR A 488 -14.95 4.39 -7.64
CA THR A 488 -14.90 3.04 -7.04
C THR A 488 -16.04 2.88 -6.06
N GLN A 489 -16.82 1.82 -6.18
CA GLN A 489 -17.90 1.48 -5.26
C GLN A 489 -17.43 0.52 -4.18
N GLU A 490 -16.72 -0.53 -4.57
CA GLU A 490 -16.15 -1.52 -3.65
C GLU A 490 -14.88 -2.14 -4.26
N VAL A 491 -14.03 -2.66 -3.37
CA VAL A 491 -12.85 -3.45 -3.76
C VAL A 491 -12.93 -4.78 -3.02
N ASP A 492 -13.14 -5.86 -3.76
CA ASP A 492 -13.07 -7.21 -3.23
C ASP A 492 -11.63 -7.72 -3.36
N VAL A 493 -11.00 -8.00 -2.23
CA VAL A 493 -9.62 -8.49 -2.13
C VAL A 493 -9.66 -9.98 -1.89
N HIS A 494 -9.05 -10.74 -2.79
CA HIS A 494 -8.79 -12.15 -2.62
C HIS A 494 -7.34 -12.34 -2.17
N LEU A 495 -7.18 -12.86 -0.96
CA LEU A 495 -5.90 -13.18 -0.35
C LEU A 495 -5.70 -14.69 -0.37
N THR A 496 -4.54 -15.13 -0.84
CA THR A 496 -4.21 -16.56 -0.90
C THR A 496 -2.89 -16.84 -0.19
N TYR A 497 -2.77 -17.97 0.49
CA TYR A 497 -1.52 -18.40 1.11
C TYR A 497 -1.29 -19.89 0.83
N PRO A 498 -0.12 -20.31 0.34
CA PRO A 498 0.98 -19.47 -0.16
C PRO A 498 0.61 -18.76 -1.49
N ALA A 499 1.36 -17.73 -1.87
CA ALA A 499 1.15 -16.96 -3.10
C ALA A 499 1.20 -17.81 -4.39
N SER A 500 1.92 -18.93 -4.38
CA SER A 500 1.99 -19.87 -5.49
C SER A 500 1.75 -21.29 -4.98
N ALA A 501 0.83 -21.98 -5.64
CA ALA A 501 0.51 -23.38 -5.42
C ALA A 501 1.58 -24.35 -5.97
N ASP A 502 2.61 -23.86 -6.69
CA ASP A 502 3.60 -24.71 -7.36
C ASP A 502 4.64 -25.32 -6.42
N ARG A 503 4.77 -24.82 -5.19
CA ARG A 503 5.51 -25.56 -4.16
C ARG A 503 4.56 -26.57 -3.53
N ALA A 504 5.06 -27.77 -3.27
CA ALA A 504 4.36 -28.87 -2.57
C ALA A 504 3.99 -28.55 -1.10
N SER A 505 3.58 -27.31 -0.81
CA SER A 505 2.94 -26.92 0.43
C SER A 505 1.55 -27.54 0.45
N ALA A 506 1.33 -28.48 1.36
CA ALA A 506 0.04 -29.16 1.52
C ALA A 506 -1.08 -28.22 2.03
N PHE A 507 -0.69 -27.08 2.61
CA PHE A 507 -1.62 -26.10 3.15
C PHE A 507 -1.88 -24.96 2.17
N GLN A 508 -3.15 -24.68 1.95
CA GLN A 508 -3.67 -23.54 1.22
C GLN A 508 -4.76 -22.86 2.07
N ALA A 509 -4.72 -21.53 2.11
CA ALA A 509 -5.73 -20.70 2.76
C ALA A 509 -6.14 -19.58 1.81
N ASP A 510 -7.44 -19.32 1.76
CA ASP A 510 -8.05 -18.33 0.89
C ASP A 510 -9.02 -17.48 1.71
N GLN A 511 -8.89 -16.15 1.60
CA GLN A 511 -9.72 -15.21 2.34
C GLN A 511 -10.20 -14.09 1.42
N HIS A 512 -11.49 -13.77 1.53
CA HIS A 512 -12.09 -12.64 0.82
C HIS A 512 -12.35 -11.49 1.77
N VAL A 513 -11.81 -10.33 1.43
CA VAL A 513 -11.96 -9.10 2.20
C VAL A 513 -12.60 -8.04 1.32
N ARG A 514 -13.80 -7.61 1.69
CA ARG A 514 -14.46 -6.49 1.04
C ARG A 514 -14.07 -5.18 1.70
N LEU A 515 -13.56 -4.25 0.89
CA LEU A 515 -13.24 -2.89 1.28
C LEU A 515 -14.21 -1.92 0.61
N THR A 516 -14.78 -1.01 1.39
CA THR A 516 -15.60 0.09 0.89
C THR A 516 -14.80 1.38 0.98
N PRO A 517 -14.72 2.19 -0.08
CA PRO A 517 -14.04 3.48 -0.02
C PRO A 517 -14.73 4.42 0.98
N GLY A 518 -13.97 5.04 1.88
CA GLY A 518 -14.51 6.02 2.82
C GLY A 518 -13.53 6.39 3.94
N PRO A 519 -13.73 7.55 4.59
CA PRO A 519 -12.86 8.01 5.69
C PRO A 519 -12.95 7.13 6.95
N ASP A 520 -14.07 6.41 7.14
CA ASP A 520 -14.31 5.53 8.29
C ASP A 520 -14.11 4.04 7.96
N ALA A 521 -13.42 3.73 6.85
CA ALA A 521 -13.17 2.35 6.46
C ALA A 521 -12.22 1.68 7.47
N ALA A 522 -12.78 0.88 8.38
CA ALA A 522 -11.99 0.16 9.36
C ALA A 522 -11.08 -0.88 8.68
N PRO A 523 -9.81 -0.99 9.10
CA PRO A 523 -8.91 -1.99 8.55
C PRO A 523 -9.42 -3.40 8.85
N ARG A 524 -9.22 -4.30 7.90
CA ARG A 524 -9.58 -5.72 8.02
C ARG A 524 -8.33 -6.51 8.38
N ARG A 525 -8.48 -7.59 9.14
CA ARG A 525 -7.35 -8.44 9.55
C ARG A 525 -7.57 -9.85 9.08
N TRP A 526 -6.51 -10.46 8.61
CA TRP A 526 -6.43 -11.87 8.25
C TRP A 526 -5.22 -12.49 8.94
N GLN A 527 -5.43 -13.61 9.61
CA GLN A 527 -4.37 -14.36 10.26
C GLN A 527 -4.21 -15.72 9.60
N VAL A 528 -2.98 -16.08 9.25
CA VAL A 528 -2.63 -17.41 8.76
C VAL A 528 -1.71 -18.07 9.77
N ARG A 529 -1.96 -19.33 10.09
CA ARG A 529 -1.19 -20.12 11.05
C ARG A 529 -0.72 -21.43 10.42
N THR A 530 0.56 -21.74 10.56
CA THR A 530 1.18 -22.95 10.00
C THR A 530 2.08 -23.62 11.00
N GLN A 531 2.18 -24.95 10.99
CA GLN A 531 3.17 -25.64 11.82
C GLN A 531 4.61 -25.29 11.40
N ASP A 532 4.84 -24.97 10.12
CA ASP A 532 6.12 -24.47 9.63
C ASP A 532 6.35 -23.02 10.10
N THR A 533 7.55 -22.74 10.60
CA THR A 533 8.00 -21.39 11.01
C THR A 533 8.49 -20.56 9.83
N GLY A 534 8.84 -21.19 8.69
CA GLY A 534 9.31 -20.55 7.46
C GLY A 534 8.19 -19.97 6.61
N LEU A 535 7.58 -18.86 7.06
CA LEU A 535 6.44 -18.23 6.39
C LEU A 535 6.72 -17.91 4.91
N GLN A 536 5.82 -18.33 4.04
CA GLN A 536 5.84 -18.02 2.61
C GLN A 536 5.19 -16.65 2.32
N PRO A 537 5.49 -16.03 1.17
CA PRO A 537 4.70 -14.88 0.71
C PRO A 537 3.23 -15.29 0.49
N TYR A 538 2.33 -14.34 0.73
CA TYR A 538 0.91 -14.47 0.40
C TYR A 538 0.60 -13.80 -0.95
N GLY A 539 -0.41 -14.29 -1.65
CA GLY A 539 -0.90 -13.78 -2.91
C GLY A 539 -2.01 -12.76 -2.68
N VAL A 540 -2.01 -11.72 -3.50
CA VAL A 540 -3.03 -10.66 -3.48
C VAL A 540 -3.60 -10.49 -4.88
N GLN A 541 -4.91 -10.57 -4.99
CA GLN A 541 -5.66 -10.19 -6.16
C GLN A 541 -6.81 -9.27 -5.74
N ALA A 542 -6.92 -8.09 -6.36
CA ALA A 542 -7.95 -7.12 -6.04
C ALA A 542 -8.88 -6.93 -7.24
N THR A 543 -10.18 -6.98 -6.98
CA THR A 543 -11.23 -6.71 -7.96
C THR A 543 -11.91 -5.40 -7.59
N PHE A 544 -11.72 -4.39 -8.43
CA PHE A 544 -12.30 -3.07 -8.30
C PHE A 544 -13.65 -3.05 -9.03
N ALA A 545 -14.72 -2.72 -8.32
CA ALA A 545 -16.04 -2.49 -8.89
C ALA A 545 -16.34 -0.99 -8.93
N PHE A 546 -16.80 -0.50 -10.07
CA PHE A 546 -17.07 0.91 -10.30
C PHE A 546 -18.57 1.21 -10.36
N THR A 547 -18.93 2.49 -10.18
CA THR A 547 -20.31 2.95 -10.19
C THR A 547 -21.04 2.77 -11.52
N ASP A 548 -20.33 2.60 -12.63
CA ASP A 548 -20.91 2.29 -13.95
C ASP A 548 -21.06 0.79 -14.21
N GLY A 549 -20.85 -0.06 -13.19
CA GLY A 549 -20.92 -1.52 -13.29
C GLY A 549 -19.69 -2.16 -13.93
N GLY A 550 -18.70 -1.38 -14.36
CA GLY A 550 -17.41 -1.90 -14.81
C GLY A 550 -16.66 -2.57 -13.67
N THR A 551 -15.87 -3.59 -14.00
CA THR A 551 -14.98 -4.27 -13.04
C THR A 551 -13.57 -4.39 -13.59
N TYR A 552 -12.57 -4.26 -12.72
CA TYR A 552 -11.18 -4.52 -13.06
C TYR A 552 -10.55 -5.45 -12.04
N THR A 553 -9.93 -6.55 -12.48
CA THR A 553 -9.23 -7.48 -11.60
C THR A 553 -7.73 -7.39 -11.85
N THR A 554 -6.96 -7.12 -10.79
CA THR A 554 -5.49 -7.08 -10.89
C THR A 554 -4.91 -8.48 -11.11
N PRO A 555 -3.72 -8.59 -11.72
CA PRO A 555 -2.98 -9.84 -11.67
C PRO A 555 -2.65 -10.23 -10.22
N LEU A 556 -2.46 -11.52 -9.99
CA LEU A 556 -2.01 -12.05 -8.70
C LEU A 556 -0.59 -11.54 -8.42
N GLN A 557 -0.39 -10.94 -7.24
CA GLN A 557 0.91 -10.44 -6.81
C GLN A 557 1.33 -11.09 -5.49
N ALA A 558 2.57 -11.56 -5.42
CA ALA A 558 3.15 -12.03 -4.17
C ALA A 558 3.56 -10.83 -3.29
N ARG A 559 3.25 -10.92 -1.99
CA ARG A 559 3.58 -9.94 -0.96
C ARG A 559 4.04 -10.64 0.31
N GLN A 560 4.78 -9.90 1.14
CA GLN A 560 5.24 -10.33 2.47
C GLN A 560 4.93 -9.28 3.54
N ASP A 561 4.41 -8.12 3.15
CA ASP A 561 4.19 -7.00 4.05
C ASP A 561 3.03 -7.30 5.01
N PRO A 562 3.15 -6.96 6.30
CA PRO A 562 2.08 -7.16 7.28
C PRO A 562 0.91 -6.18 7.12
N LEU A 563 1.09 -5.10 6.36
CA LEU A 563 0.03 -4.16 5.97
C LEU A 563 -0.10 -4.14 4.45
N LEU A 564 -1.22 -4.63 3.96
CA LEU A 564 -1.63 -4.50 2.57
C LEU A 564 -2.49 -3.25 2.41
N ARG A 565 -1.87 -2.19 1.91
CA ARG A 565 -2.58 -1.00 1.45
C ARG A 565 -2.87 -1.12 -0.04
N LEU A 566 -4.16 -1.08 -0.40
CA LEU A 566 -4.58 -1.12 -1.81
C LEU A 566 -4.76 0.29 -2.38
N ASP A 567 -3.79 0.73 -3.16
CA ASP A 567 -3.88 1.98 -3.94
C ASP A 567 -4.41 1.72 -5.37
N SER A 568 -4.80 2.80 -6.05
CA SER A 568 -5.27 2.78 -7.44
C SER A 568 -4.24 2.14 -8.39
N PRO A 569 -4.59 1.07 -9.11
CA PRO A 569 -3.72 0.49 -10.14
C PRO A 569 -3.66 1.32 -11.43
N PHE A 570 -4.52 2.34 -11.54
CA PHE A 570 -4.64 3.19 -12.72
C PHE A 570 -3.61 4.31 -12.71
N THR A 571 -2.88 4.46 -13.81
CA THR A 571 -1.76 5.40 -13.91
C THR A 571 -2.16 6.77 -14.49
N ALA A 572 -3.36 6.87 -15.06
CA ALA A 572 -3.90 8.11 -15.61
C ALA A 572 -5.44 8.13 -15.56
N GLN A 573 -6.03 9.28 -15.88
CA GLN A 573 -7.47 9.44 -16.09
C GLN A 573 -7.74 9.93 -17.51
N ARG A 574 -8.73 9.33 -18.16
CA ARG A 574 -9.26 9.81 -19.42
C ARG A 574 -10.36 10.82 -19.12
N GLN A 575 -10.26 12.00 -19.71
CA GLN A 575 -11.30 13.03 -19.67
C GLN A 575 -11.86 13.25 -21.08
N LEU A 576 -13.18 13.22 -21.21
CA LEU A 576 -13.89 13.50 -22.45
C LEU A 576 -14.91 14.61 -22.21
N LEU A 577 -14.70 15.76 -22.86
CA LEU A 577 -15.62 16.88 -22.81
C LEU A 577 -16.68 16.74 -23.92
N ILE A 578 -17.91 16.46 -23.52
CA ILE A 578 -19.05 16.35 -24.42
C ILE A 578 -19.69 17.73 -24.56
N LYS A 579 -19.64 18.29 -25.78
CA LYS A 579 -20.18 19.62 -26.11
C LYS A 579 -21.42 19.48 -26.99
N PRO A 580 -22.63 19.76 -26.47
CA PRO A 580 -23.82 19.77 -27.29
C PRO A 580 -23.83 21.00 -28.21
N VAL A 581 -23.99 20.78 -29.52
CA VAL A 581 -24.21 21.82 -30.53
C VAL A 581 -25.49 21.49 -31.29
N LEU A 582 -26.52 22.31 -31.09
CA LEU A 582 -27.87 22.06 -31.58
C LEU A 582 -28.15 22.97 -32.79
N ALA A 583 -28.70 22.40 -33.86
CA ALA A 583 -29.22 23.15 -35.00
C ALA A 583 -30.75 23.36 -34.92
N SER A 584 -31.42 22.67 -34.00
CA SER A 584 -32.89 22.65 -33.86
C SER A 584 -33.26 22.76 -32.39
N ASP A 585 -34.32 23.53 -32.10
CA ASP A 585 -34.92 23.63 -30.77
C ASP A 585 -35.86 22.45 -30.45
N GLN A 586 -36.11 21.58 -31.43
CA GLN A 586 -36.95 20.39 -31.30
C GLN A 586 -36.20 19.20 -30.67
N ILE A 587 -34.88 19.32 -30.47
CA ILE A 587 -34.08 18.27 -29.82
C ILE A 587 -34.43 18.25 -28.33
N THR A 588 -34.99 17.13 -27.88
CA THR A 588 -35.46 16.94 -26.49
C THR A 588 -34.46 16.17 -25.64
N GLN A 589 -33.60 15.35 -26.24
CA GLN A 589 -32.57 14.56 -25.55
C GLN A 589 -31.44 14.19 -26.51
N ILE A 590 -30.20 14.15 -25.99
CA ILE A 590 -29.05 13.54 -26.67
C ILE A 590 -28.48 12.47 -25.75
N THR A 591 -28.37 11.24 -26.24
CA THR A 591 -27.79 10.12 -25.52
C THR A 591 -26.44 9.78 -26.14
N VAL A 592 -25.40 9.72 -25.32
CA VAL A 592 -24.03 9.38 -25.73
C VAL A 592 -23.61 8.12 -25.00
N GLU A 593 -23.38 7.05 -25.75
CA GLU A 593 -22.82 5.81 -25.23
C GLU A 593 -21.31 5.81 -25.45
N LEU A 594 -20.58 5.52 -24.38
CA LEU A 594 -19.12 5.45 -24.36
C LEU A 594 -18.71 4.02 -24.04
N ASP A 595 -17.92 3.39 -24.89
CA ASP A 595 -17.34 2.06 -24.66
C ASP A 595 -15.81 2.15 -24.79
N TYR A 596 -15.15 2.07 -23.64
CA TYR A 596 -13.69 2.05 -23.54
C TYR A 596 -13.23 0.61 -23.29
N HIS A 597 -12.29 0.13 -24.10
CA HIS A 597 -11.73 -1.20 -23.97
C HIS A 597 -10.20 -1.19 -24.06
N ASP A 598 -9.56 -1.75 -23.04
CA ASP A 598 -8.14 -2.01 -22.98
C ASP A 598 -7.91 -3.54 -22.97
N GLU A 599 -7.58 -4.09 -24.15
CA GLU A 599 -7.41 -5.54 -24.34
C GLU A 599 -6.29 -6.14 -23.49
N ALA A 600 -5.13 -5.47 -23.39
CA ALA A 600 -3.98 -6.05 -22.68
C ALA A 600 -4.18 -6.05 -21.16
N GLY A 601 -4.94 -5.07 -20.66
CA GLY A 601 -5.34 -5.01 -19.26
C GLY A 601 -6.61 -5.81 -18.93
N ASN A 602 -7.30 -6.36 -19.94
CA ASN A 602 -8.66 -6.90 -19.82
C ASN A 602 -9.59 -5.96 -19.02
N TYR A 603 -9.56 -4.67 -19.37
CA TYR A 603 -10.31 -3.62 -18.69
C TYR A 603 -11.31 -3.00 -19.65
N ARG A 604 -12.57 -2.91 -19.23
CA ARG A 604 -13.65 -2.34 -20.04
C ARG A 604 -14.50 -1.41 -19.19
N ARG A 605 -14.88 -0.27 -19.76
CA ARG A 605 -15.81 0.70 -19.15
C ARG A 605 -16.88 1.05 -20.16
N THR A 606 -18.13 0.96 -19.72
CA THR A 606 -19.28 1.37 -20.52
C THR A 606 -20.04 2.44 -19.75
N ARG A 607 -20.31 3.57 -20.40
CA ARG A 607 -21.03 4.70 -19.79
C ARG A 607 -22.11 5.22 -20.70
N LEU A 608 -23.19 5.66 -20.09
CA LEU A 608 -24.32 6.31 -20.75
C LEU A 608 -24.41 7.74 -20.24
N VAL A 609 -24.40 8.72 -21.15
CA VAL A 609 -24.58 10.13 -20.82
C VAL A 609 -25.83 10.63 -21.50
N GLU A 610 -26.79 11.09 -20.71
CA GLU A 610 -28.02 11.70 -21.22
C GLU A 610 -27.97 13.21 -21.00
N LEU A 611 -28.10 13.97 -22.08
CA LEU A 611 -28.18 15.42 -22.07
C LEU A 611 -29.63 15.84 -22.32
N HIS A 612 -30.14 16.71 -21.46
CA HIS A 612 -31.49 17.26 -21.53
C HIS A 612 -31.44 18.79 -21.60
N PRO A 613 -32.48 19.47 -22.11
CA PRO A 613 -32.61 20.92 -22.03
C PRO A 613 -32.61 21.42 -20.57
N PRO A 614 -31.91 22.52 -20.24
CA PRO A 614 -30.98 23.27 -21.08
C PRO A 614 -29.67 22.49 -21.30
N PHE A 615 -29.29 22.29 -22.56
CA PHE A 615 -28.12 21.48 -22.92
C PHE A 615 -26.81 22.16 -22.47
N ALA A 616 -26.18 21.59 -21.45
CA ALA A 616 -24.88 22.01 -20.94
C ALA A 616 -23.77 21.05 -21.38
N SER A 617 -22.54 21.55 -21.48
CA SER A 617 -21.37 20.69 -21.68
C SER A 617 -21.14 19.84 -20.44
N VAL A 618 -20.83 18.56 -20.65
CA VAL A 618 -20.58 17.60 -19.56
C VAL A 618 -19.20 16.98 -19.75
N THR A 619 -18.39 16.99 -18.71
CA THR A 619 -17.10 16.29 -18.69
C THR A 619 -17.29 14.91 -18.09
N GLN A 620 -16.96 13.87 -18.85
CA GLN A 620 -16.86 12.51 -18.35
C GLN A 620 -15.40 12.19 -18.02
N SER A 621 -15.17 11.55 -16.87
CA SER A 621 -13.84 11.08 -16.49
C SER A 621 -13.89 9.65 -15.96
N TRP A 622 -12.90 8.85 -16.37
CA TRP A 622 -12.72 7.50 -15.88
C TRP A 622 -11.23 7.15 -15.78
N PRO A 623 -10.84 6.28 -14.84
CA PRO A 623 -9.45 5.86 -14.71
C PRO A 623 -9.05 4.92 -15.86
N VAL A 624 -7.79 5.01 -16.31
CA VAL A 624 -7.20 4.16 -17.36
C VAL A 624 -5.88 3.54 -16.88
N LEU A 625 -5.62 2.30 -17.32
CA LEU A 625 -4.43 1.55 -16.88
C LEU A 625 -3.14 2.14 -17.45
N SER A 626 -3.17 2.56 -18.72
CA SER A 626 -2.07 3.24 -19.39
C SER A 626 -2.55 4.53 -20.06
N PRO A 627 -1.78 5.63 -19.94
CA PRO A 627 -2.08 6.89 -20.63
C PRO A 627 -1.98 6.80 -22.15
N ASP A 628 -1.32 5.77 -22.70
CA ASP A 628 -1.18 5.59 -24.16
C ASP A 628 -2.43 4.91 -24.77
N ARG A 629 -3.37 4.45 -23.94
CA ARG A 629 -4.60 3.76 -24.36
C ARG A 629 -5.80 4.62 -24.04
N GLN A 630 -6.06 5.63 -24.87
CA GLN A 630 -7.16 6.59 -24.68
C GLN A 630 -8.30 6.46 -25.68
N THR A 631 -8.15 5.60 -26.69
CA THR A 631 -9.18 5.38 -27.70
C THR A 631 -10.46 4.88 -27.05
N VAL A 632 -11.55 5.59 -27.31
CA VAL A 632 -12.90 5.27 -26.83
C VAL A 632 -13.82 5.15 -28.04
N ARG A 633 -14.73 4.18 -28.01
CA ARG A 633 -15.79 4.08 -29.00
C ARG A 633 -16.99 4.86 -28.49
N THR A 634 -17.58 5.68 -29.34
CA THR A 634 -18.74 6.50 -28.99
C THR A 634 -19.86 6.28 -29.97
N ARG A 635 -21.08 6.21 -29.46
CA ARG A 635 -22.31 6.22 -30.26
C ARG A 635 -23.19 7.36 -29.75
N VAL A 636 -23.72 8.15 -30.68
CA VAL A 636 -24.57 9.31 -30.35
C VAL A 636 -25.97 9.07 -30.91
N THR A 637 -26.97 9.24 -30.06
CA THR A 637 -28.38 9.11 -30.40
C THR A 637 -29.09 10.42 -30.09
N VAL A 638 -29.73 11.01 -31.10
CA VAL A 638 -30.44 12.29 -31.00
C VAL A 638 -31.95 12.04 -31.02
N HIS A 639 -32.66 12.61 -30.05
CA HIS A 639 -34.12 12.54 -29.95
C HIS A 639 -34.73 13.90 -30.31
N GLU A 640 -35.48 13.96 -31.40
CA GLU A 640 -36.11 15.18 -31.91
C GLU A 640 -37.62 14.95 -32.07
N SER A 641 -38.47 15.65 -31.31
CA SER A 641 -39.95 15.64 -31.39
C SER A 641 -40.62 14.46 -32.15
N GLY A 642 -40.42 13.22 -31.68
CA GLY A 642 -41.03 12.00 -32.26
C GLY A 642 -40.15 11.18 -33.23
N LEU A 643 -38.95 11.67 -33.56
CA LEU A 643 -37.93 11.02 -34.37
C LEU A 643 -36.72 10.63 -33.49
N LEU A 644 -36.18 9.44 -33.73
CA LEU A 644 -34.97 8.93 -33.10
C LEU A 644 -33.91 8.72 -34.19
N THR A 645 -32.78 9.40 -34.06
CA THR A 645 -31.65 9.25 -34.99
C THR A 645 -30.47 8.68 -34.22
N GLU A 646 -30.18 7.39 -34.44
CA GLU A 646 -29.03 6.68 -33.87
C GLU A 646 -27.86 6.74 -34.86
N GLY A 647 -26.69 7.17 -34.38
CA GLY A 647 -25.44 7.14 -35.16
C GLY A 647 -24.72 5.79 -35.08
N ASP A 648 -23.70 5.62 -35.92
CA ASP A 648 -22.80 4.46 -35.85
C ASP A 648 -21.78 4.61 -34.72
N TRP A 649 -21.13 3.49 -34.37
CA TRP A 649 -20.00 3.51 -33.44
C TRP A 649 -18.76 4.09 -34.10
N GLU A 650 -18.27 5.20 -33.57
CA GLU A 650 -17.05 5.85 -34.02
C GLU A 650 -15.95 5.73 -32.96
N ALA A 651 -14.71 5.50 -33.37
CA ALA A 651 -13.57 5.48 -32.45
C ALA A 651 -12.90 6.85 -32.45
N THR A 652 -12.64 7.39 -31.26
CA THR A 652 -11.96 8.68 -31.10
C THR A 652 -10.95 8.63 -29.96
N ASP A 653 -9.84 9.33 -30.13
CA ASP A 653 -8.85 9.65 -29.11
C ASP A 653 -8.89 11.13 -28.71
N GLU A 654 -9.73 11.94 -29.36
CA GLU A 654 -9.84 13.37 -29.11
C GLU A 654 -10.38 13.67 -27.71
N PRO A 655 -9.87 14.69 -27.00
CA PRO A 655 -10.31 15.03 -25.63
C PRO A 655 -11.71 15.68 -25.58
N SER A 656 -12.30 16.00 -26.73
CA SER A 656 -13.64 16.56 -26.81
C SER A 656 -14.47 15.88 -27.89
N LEU A 657 -15.74 15.63 -27.58
CA LEU A 657 -16.73 15.12 -28.52
C LEU A 657 -17.80 16.19 -28.72
N ILE A 658 -18.01 16.62 -29.96
CA ILE A 658 -19.12 17.51 -30.32
C ILE A 658 -20.31 16.61 -30.67
N VAL A 659 -21.43 16.80 -29.98
CA VAL A 659 -22.63 15.97 -30.13
C VAL A 659 -23.83 16.81 -30.51
N GLY A 660 -24.79 16.20 -31.21
CA GLY A 660 -25.92 16.87 -31.84
C GLY A 660 -25.76 16.87 -33.36
N SER A 661 -26.30 17.89 -34.01
CA SER A 661 -26.22 18.09 -35.46
C SER A 661 -24.83 18.59 -35.83
N ALA A 662 -23.87 17.67 -35.90
CA ALA A 662 -22.51 17.95 -36.32
C ALA A 662 -22.53 18.61 -37.73
N ALA A 663 -22.05 19.85 -37.77
CA ALA A 663 -21.45 20.50 -38.94
C ALA A 663 -22.34 21.08 -40.05
N HIS A 664 -23.60 21.44 -39.78
CA HIS A 664 -24.31 22.33 -40.72
C HIS A 664 -23.81 23.78 -40.62
N ARG A 665 -23.28 24.34 -41.72
CA ARG A 665 -23.03 25.80 -41.84
C ARG A 665 -24.31 26.48 -42.29
N VAL A 666 -24.63 27.65 -41.72
CA VAL A 666 -25.78 28.45 -42.20
C VAL A 666 -25.35 29.27 -43.42
N GLY A 667 -25.88 28.93 -44.59
CA GLY A 667 -25.78 29.75 -45.80
C GLY A 667 -26.87 30.82 -45.82
N ARG A 668 -26.52 32.09 -46.04
CA ARG A 668 -27.50 33.18 -46.16
C ARG A 668 -27.64 33.63 -47.60
N VAL A 669 -28.89 33.63 -48.09
CA VAL A 669 -29.27 34.23 -49.37
C VAL A 669 -29.94 35.56 -49.07
N ASP A 670 -29.21 36.65 -49.30
CA ASP A 670 -29.76 38.00 -49.18
C ASP A 670 -30.44 38.39 -50.48
N ILE A 671 -31.74 38.59 -50.44
CA ILE A 671 -32.58 38.97 -51.57
C ILE A 671 -32.71 40.48 -51.57
N ARG A 672 -32.44 41.12 -52.72
CA ARG A 672 -32.62 42.56 -52.92
C ARG A 672 -33.43 42.84 -54.17
N LEU A 673 -34.49 43.64 -54.01
CA LEU A 673 -35.26 44.19 -55.11
C LEU A 673 -34.64 45.52 -55.58
N ILE A 674 -34.41 45.64 -56.88
CA ILE A 674 -33.91 46.87 -57.51
C ILE A 674 -34.95 47.38 -58.52
N GLY A 675 -35.36 48.64 -58.38
CA GLY A 675 -36.31 49.29 -59.27
C GLY A 675 -37.38 50.09 -58.50
N PRO A 676 -38.42 50.58 -59.20
CA PRO A 676 -39.57 51.23 -58.57
C PRO A 676 -40.34 50.27 -57.65
N ALA A 677 -41.18 50.81 -56.76
CA ALA A 677 -41.90 50.01 -55.77
C ALA A 677 -42.81 48.98 -56.46
N LEU A 678 -43.12 47.87 -55.78
CA LEU A 678 -43.96 46.80 -56.34
C LEU A 678 -45.30 47.35 -56.85
N ALA A 679 -45.92 48.26 -56.12
CA ALA A 679 -47.15 48.94 -56.53
C ALA A 679 -47.02 49.75 -57.83
N ASP A 680 -45.86 50.39 -58.06
CA ASP A 680 -45.60 51.21 -59.26
C ASP A 680 -45.45 50.37 -60.53
N VAL A 681 -45.20 49.05 -60.37
CA VAL A 681 -45.12 48.08 -61.47
C VAL A 681 -46.34 47.15 -61.52
N GLY A 682 -47.40 47.46 -60.77
CA GLY A 682 -48.66 46.70 -60.75
C GLY A 682 -48.56 45.35 -60.06
N LEU A 683 -47.66 45.21 -59.07
CA LEU A 683 -47.48 44.01 -58.24
C LEU A 683 -47.92 44.29 -56.80
N ASP A 684 -48.78 43.43 -56.26
CA ASP A 684 -49.23 43.49 -54.86
C ASP A 684 -48.26 42.76 -53.93
N ALA A 685 -47.68 41.66 -54.41
CA ALA A 685 -46.73 40.85 -53.65
C ALA A 685 -45.78 40.06 -54.57
N LEU A 686 -44.63 39.68 -54.03
CA LEU A 686 -43.68 38.78 -54.67
C LEU A 686 -43.28 37.66 -53.71
N GLN A 687 -43.64 36.43 -54.03
CA GLN A 687 -43.16 35.25 -53.31
C GLN A 687 -41.89 34.72 -53.96
N ILE A 688 -40.82 34.55 -53.19
CA ILE A 688 -39.60 33.88 -53.61
C ILE A 688 -39.48 32.56 -52.85
N LYS A 689 -39.48 31.46 -53.57
CA LYS A 689 -39.12 30.13 -53.05
C LYS A 689 -37.64 29.89 -53.33
N VAL A 690 -36.89 29.44 -52.33
CA VAL A 690 -35.47 29.12 -52.39
C VAL A 690 -35.28 27.69 -51.91
N GLN A 691 -34.60 26.87 -52.69
CA GLN A 691 -34.34 25.47 -52.36
C GLN A 691 -32.84 25.17 -52.51
N LEU A 692 -32.25 24.56 -51.50
CA LEU A 692 -30.85 24.13 -51.54
C LEU A 692 -30.71 22.97 -52.54
N LEU A 693 -29.65 23.00 -53.35
CA LEU A 693 -29.30 21.90 -54.24
C LEU A 693 -28.17 21.08 -53.60
N PRO A 694 -28.34 19.76 -53.41
CA PRO A 694 -27.29 18.89 -52.91
C PRO A 694 -26.15 18.75 -53.94
N ALA A 695 -24.96 18.39 -53.47
CA ALA A 695 -23.79 18.18 -54.34
C ALA A 695 -23.95 17.01 -55.32
N ALA A 696 -24.78 16.03 -54.97
CA ALA A 696 -25.18 14.91 -55.84
C ALA A 696 -26.59 14.43 -55.45
N GLY A 697 -27.43 14.15 -56.46
CA GLY A 697 -28.79 13.63 -56.27
C GLY A 697 -29.91 14.69 -56.40
N PRO A 698 -31.19 14.28 -56.36
CA PRO A 698 -32.32 15.20 -56.37
C PRO A 698 -32.40 15.99 -55.04
N PRO A 699 -32.91 17.24 -55.05
CA PRO A 699 -33.06 18.02 -53.82
C PRO A 699 -34.03 17.34 -52.86
N THR A 700 -33.58 17.16 -51.62
CA THR A 700 -34.32 16.47 -50.54
C THR A 700 -35.04 17.42 -49.59
N ASP A 701 -34.63 18.70 -49.55
CA ASP A 701 -35.18 19.69 -48.62
C ASP A 701 -36.38 20.42 -49.22
N ASP A 702 -37.39 20.70 -48.39
CA ASP A 702 -38.52 21.53 -48.79
C ASP A 702 -38.09 22.98 -49.12
N PRO A 703 -38.65 23.60 -50.18
CA PRO A 703 -38.31 24.96 -50.55
C PRO A 703 -38.76 25.95 -49.48
N GLN A 704 -37.82 26.75 -48.97
CA GLN A 704 -38.13 27.86 -48.07
C GLN A 704 -38.75 29.02 -48.85
N SER A 705 -39.85 29.59 -48.36
CA SER A 705 -40.55 30.69 -49.04
C SER A 705 -40.51 31.98 -48.24
N VAL A 706 -40.22 33.10 -48.91
CA VAL A 706 -40.40 34.45 -48.37
C VAL A 706 -41.32 35.26 -49.26
N LEU A 707 -42.13 36.12 -48.66
CA LEU A 707 -43.07 36.99 -49.33
C LEU A 707 -42.64 38.45 -49.09
N LEU A 708 -42.45 39.21 -50.16
CA LEU A 708 -42.19 40.65 -50.13
C LEU A 708 -43.48 41.38 -50.52
N GLN A 709 -43.95 42.31 -49.67
CA GLN A 709 -45.18 43.05 -49.88
C GLN A 709 -44.96 44.56 -49.68
N GLY A 710 -45.76 45.38 -50.36
CA GLY A 710 -45.73 46.84 -50.18
C GLY A 710 -44.35 47.45 -50.47
N ALA A 711 -43.70 47.98 -49.43
CA ALA A 711 -42.42 48.70 -49.52
C ALA A 711 -41.19 47.81 -49.22
N ASP A 712 -41.37 46.50 -49.04
CA ASP A 712 -40.26 45.60 -48.76
C ASP A 712 -39.31 45.54 -49.95
N THR A 713 -38.04 45.88 -49.72
CA THR A 713 -36.99 45.86 -50.75
C THR A 713 -35.92 44.79 -50.51
N GLN A 714 -35.99 44.10 -49.38
CA GLN A 714 -35.01 43.09 -48.98
C GLN A 714 -35.62 41.98 -48.13
N ALA A 715 -35.07 40.77 -48.26
CA ALA A 715 -35.36 39.62 -47.41
C ALA A 715 -34.11 38.76 -47.28
N THR A 716 -34.00 37.96 -46.21
CA THR A 716 -32.91 37.00 -46.05
C THR A 716 -33.50 35.61 -45.81
N VAL A 717 -33.01 34.61 -46.55
CA VAL A 717 -33.32 33.20 -46.36
C VAL A 717 -32.09 32.49 -45.81
N SER A 718 -32.27 31.66 -44.78
CA SER A 718 -31.21 30.84 -44.19
C SER A 718 -31.35 29.39 -44.64
N LEU A 719 -30.25 28.81 -45.13
CA LEU A 719 -30.17 27.44 -45.63
C LEU A 719 -29.14 26.64 -44.82
N ASN A 720 -29.43 25.38 -44.52
CA ASN A 720 -28.53 24.49 -43.77
C ASN A 720 -27.59 23.74 -44.73
N LEU A 721 -26.30 24.09 -44.76
CA LEU A 721 -25.29 23.50 -45.65
C LEU A 721 -24.53 22.38 -44.94
N ALA A 722 -24.34 21.22 -45.57
CA ALA A 722 -23.45 20.18 -45.05
C ALA A 722 -21.97 20.65 -44.98
N PRO A 723 -21.11 20.03 -44.15
CA PRO A 723 -19.71 20.42 -44.06
C PRO A 723 -18.99 20.27 -45.41
N GLY A 724 -18.46 21.38 -45.93
CA GLY A 724 -17.73 21.43 -47.22
C GLY A 724 -18.62 21.65 -48.44
N GLN A 725 -19.94 21.68 -48.30
CA GLN A 725 -20.87 21.97 -49.39
C GLN A 725 -20.83 23.48 -49.76
N PRO A 726 -20.59 23.84 -51.03
CA PRO A 726 -20.71 25.22 -51.49
C PRO A 726 -22.19 25.67 -51.49
N LEU A 727 -22.43 26.98 -51.31
CA LEU A 727 -23.78 27.53 -51.43
C LEU A 727 -24.26 27.43 -52.88
N HIS A 728 -25.08 26.42 -53.16
CA HIS A 728 -25.72 26.20 -54.45
C HIS A 728 -27.22 26.00 -54.22
N TYR A 729 -28.04 26.90 -54.74
CA TYR A 729 -29.48 26.90 -54.53
C TYR A 729 -30.21 27.21 -55.83
N ARG A 730 -31.48 26.82 -55.91
CA ARG A 730 -32.39 27.27 -56.96
C ARG A 730 -33.47 28.16 -56.37
N PHE A 731 -33.92 29.14 -57.14
CA PHE A 731 -35.01 30.02 -56.72
C PHE A 731 -36.12 30.08 -57.76
N GLN A 732 -37.32 30.35 -57.29
CA GLN A 732 -38.52 30.55 -58.10
C GLN A 732 -39.29 31.76 -57.59
N THR A 733 -39.70 32.64 -58.49
CA THR A 733 -40.48 33.83 -58.15
C THR A 733 -41.91 33.69 -58.63
N THR A 734 -42.88 33.96 -57.75
CA THR A 734 -44.30 34.10 -58.09
C THR A 734 -44.70 35.54 -57.82
N ALA A 735 -44.99 36.27 -58.88
CA ALA A 735 -45.44 37.66 -58.82
C ALA A 735 -46.98 37.69 -58.80
N PHE A 736 -47.56 38.36 -57.82
CA PHE A 736 -48.99 38.58 -57.68
C PHE A 736 -49.32 39.98 -58.18
N LYS A 737 -50.08 40.09 -59.28
CA LYS A 737 -50.43 41.37 -59.89
C LYS A 737 -51.69 41.96 -59.27
N SER A 738 -51.81 43.28 -59.33
CA SER A 738 -52.99 44.02 -58.84
C SER A 738 -54.28 43.72 -59.64
N ASP A 739 -54.18 43.06 -60.80
CA ASP A 739 -55.33 42.55 -61.57
C ASP A 739 -55.82 41.18 -61.09
N GLY A 740 -55.22 40.62 -60.02
CA GLY A 740 -55.53 39.31 -59.46
C GLY A 740 -54.88 38.13 -60.20
N SER A 741 -54.14 38.37 -61.27
CA SER A 741 -53.40 37.32 -61.97
C SER A 741 -52.04 37.05 -61.33
N THR A 742 -51.60 35.79 -61.38
CA THR A 742 -50.29 35.36 -60.86
C THR A 742 -49.38 34.98 -62.00
N ARG A 743 -48.12 35.43 -61.95
CA ARG A 743 -47.08 35.03 -62.89
C ARG A 743 -45.99 34.29 -62.15
N GLU A 744 -45.86 33.00 -62.44
CA GLU A 744 -44.82 32.15 -61.89
C GLU A 744 -43.66 32.03 -62.89
N ALA A 745 -42.44 32.25 -62.41
CA ALA A 745 -41.23 32.04 -63.19
C ALA A 745 -40.76 30.58 -63.09
N ALA A 746 -39.98 30.13 -64.06
CA ALA A 746 -39.27 28.85 -63.96
C ALA A 746 -38.17 28.93 -62.88
N TRP A 747 -37.85 27.78 -62.28
CA TRP A 747 -36.71 27.63 -61.37
C TRP A 747 -35.40 28.04 -62.05
N LYS A 748 -34.57 28.78 -61.32
CA LYS A 748 -33.24 29.20 -61.76
C LYS A 748 -32.20 28.87 -60.70
N ASP A 749 -31.09 28.30 -61.15
CA ASP A 749 -29.99 27.91 -60.28
C ASP A 749 -29.04 29.10 -60.05
N MET A 750 -28.51 29.20 -58.84
CA MET A 750 -27.63 30.28 -58.41
C MET A 750 -26.63 29.78 -57.35
N THR A 751 -25.42 30.34 -57.42
CA THR A 751 -24.33 30.06 -56.46
C THR A 751 -23.86 31.31 -55.71
N ALA A 752 -24.44 32.47 -56.00
CA ALA A 752 -24.04 33.77 -55.44
C ALA A 752 -25.09 34.32 -54.48
N SER A 753 -24.62 35.10 -53.49
CA SER A 753 -25.42 35.96 -52.61
C SER A 753 -24.77 37.35 -52.64
N PRO A 754 -25.52 38.46 -52.85
CA PRO A 754 -26.98 38.56 -52.82
C PRO A 754 -27.69 38.13 -54.13
N LEU A 755 -28.94 37.65 -54.01
CA LEU A 755 -29.90 37.49 -55.11
C LEU A 755 -30.51 38.84 -55.46
N ILE A 756 -30.18 39.37 -56.63
CA ILE A 756 -30.71 40.66 -57.12
C ILE A 756 -31.85 40.42 -58.09
N LEU A 757 -33.04 40.93 -57.77
CA LEU A 757 -34.23 40.83 -58.60
C LEU A 757 -34.67 42.24 -59.05
N SER A 758 -34.88 42.43 -60.35
CA SER A 758 -35.33 43.72 -60.89
C SER A 758 -36.86 43.76 -60.99
N THR A 759 -37.49 44.75 -60.37
CA THR A 759 -38.97 44.90 -60.39
C THR A 759 -39.53 45.18 -61.79
N ARG A 760 -38.68 45.57 -62.74
CA ARG A 760 -39.07 45.81 -64.15
C ARG A 760 -39.13 44.55 -65.01
N THR A 761 -38.54 43.46 -64.53
CA THR A 761 -38.41 42.20 -65.31
C THR A 761 -39.24 41.05 -64.74
N LEU A 762 -39.90 41.27 -63.61
CA LEU A 762 -40.74 40.29 -62.92
C LEU A 762 -42.12 40.15 -63.58
#